data_AF-A0A3D2TVC8-F1
#
_entry.id   AF-A0A3D2TVC8-F1
#
_cell.length_a   1.000
_cell.length_b   1.000
_cell.length_c   1.000
_cell.angle_alpha   90.00
_cell.angle_beta   90.00
_cell.angle_gamma   90.00
#
_symmetry.space_group_name_H-M   'P 1'
#
loop_
_entity.id
_entity.type
_entity.pdbx_description
1 polymer ?
#
loop_
_entity_poly.entity_id
_entity_poly.type
_entity_poly.pdbx_seq_one_letter_code
_entity_poly.pdbx_strand_id
1 'polypeptide(L)'
;MRKKWGNRIGAIVLACALTMSGLPVQSISTSTRKAYAAAKSETEKQDVSQPETKMGNVVLNGNDIAVNNVNGLTYKGFGMLSGNSTSDLLMDYKAEQPKAYAELMQYLFGGNYPIMNHVKLEMGNDRNTSTGPESCTKRTEKEKANVLRNPGWQLAADAKKINPKIKVSILRWEAPVWAGTDEKIYQWYKETILDAYEKYGYMVDYINPNINEKWDVDSDVAFTKKFAKWIAAETKETIPDEKALALYHKIKLVVSDEAGTASDSVVESMKSDSDFYNSVDVVGYHYSPWDDSNGGMKWLAQTKDKEVWNSEAQATFSNSAFRPSNNVKDPTTEGTGLGGTGSALEMANTFIKGFVQSRRSHVIYQPAIGSFYEGAQFSFKELVSARDPWSGWIHYDAGLLMLAHISKFAVTGWENEDNTAGIWRAVPQASKCTADGTNPVNGRNGGENYMTLASPAKDNFSTMIVNDSEYPMEYKIQTKNMKLAEDQNLEIWETRAADDGAFNENYMKCIGTAKADDNGVYTVKVKPYSAVTVTTLQVADDEEHTKALPVEGERVVLDTDRTGSKQDVESDYLYADDFEYAGKTVPVLDGKGGFTGETEDYIQSRGGDTGAMARYTHTMNGAFEVYKTQSGEHVLRQQTDITETGVGGSWNSGAPVTLIGDFRWTNYKASVDVLFEREDVKNYAAVAIREMGGSHNITSASGYTFKLYPDGKWELYRKAKKVVTGTCDAKTQFDAGANQWNTITLEGKGNTINAYVNYTLVGSYTDEQPITAGRIALGSSNVYTQFDNLEVKKLDGYVPYCTELLDNMEQYDLSAQKNTKLEYNDKWLHTNGQGMYVYQRSVSKNTDNGATLTYTFTGTGLEILGEMKKTCTVQMTVDGNQQAKQETQKSANMNMTVAVTDLAYGKHVVTVEVLDGTLAVDMVGILGAKHTQKEPDVQPTKRPNVKPTQTPSVQPTVKPTAAPQQTPKADRPNNPKRGTKVNKNIGVYQVTKAATMKKAGTVKLSGLNKKYKKAAALVIPDKIKIGAYQYRVTAIGTKACQGIKASKVTLGKNVKEIGKYAFRKAKNLKTFVVKGKLTKVSKNAYKGCKHKIKLKGSTAAVRRANLKKLKKSGYKKFSR
;
A
#
# COMPACT_ATOMS: atom_id res chain seq x y z
N MET A 1 8.39 16.49 50.88
CA MET A 1 7.17 17.08 50.30
C MET A 1 6.93 16.44 48.94
N ARG A 2 5.83 15.69 48.82
CA ARG A 2 5.48 14.79 47.71
C ARG A 2 4.22 15.33 47.02
N LYS A 3 4.07 14.96 45.73
CA LYS A 3 2.95 15.18 44.80
C LYS A 3 3.04 16.47 44.00
N LYS A 4 3.39 16.32 42.72
CA LYS A 4 2.45 16.59 41.62
C LYS A 4 3.05 16.11 40.28
N TRP A 5 2.17 15.57 39.45
CA TRP A 5 2.33 15.13 38.05
C TRP A 5 2.84 13.70 37.81
N GLY A 6 2.03 12.98 37.04
CA GLY A 6 2.18 11.57 36.71
C GLY A 6 0.88 11.03 36.09
N ASN A 7 0.94 10.86 34.77
CA ASN A 7 0.24 9.85 33.97
C ASN A 7 -1.04 10.29 33.21
N ARG A 8 -0.79 10.88 32.03
CA ARG A 8 -1.55 10.68 30.79
C ARG A 8 -0.69 9.80 29.85
N ILE A 9 -1.00 8.52 29.71
CA ILE A 9 -0.56 7.69 28.57
C ILE A 9 -1.71 6.72 28.21
N GLY A 10 -1.93 6.55 26.90
CA GLY A 10 -2.58 5.37 26.33
C GLY A 10 -3.78 5.63 25.43
N ALA A 11 -3.53 6.07 24.17
CA ALA A 11 -4.19 5.62 22.93
C ALA A 11 -3.94 6.62 21.77
N ILE A 12 -2.91 6.38 20.95
CA ILE A 12 -2.82 6.89 19.57
C ILE A 12 -2.21 5.77 18.72
N VAL A 13 -3.04 5.06 17.96
CA VAL A 13 -2.74 4.43 16.66
C VAL A 13 -4.07 4.40 15.89
N LEU A 14 -4.04 4.71 14.59
CA LEU A 14 -5.13 4.88 13.61
C LEU A 14 -5.90 6.22 13.66
N ALA A 15 -5.36 7.23 12.96
CA ALA A 15 -6.04 8.12 12.00
C ALA A 15 -5.20 9.39 11.78
N CYS A 16 -4.57 9.53 10.62
CA CYS A 16 -4.14 10.83 10.09
C CYS A 16 -4.57 10.94 8.63
N ALA A 17 -5.88 11.15 8.45
CA ALA A 17 -6.47 11.89 7.35
C ALA A 17 -7.89 12.33 7.78
N LEU A 18 -8.18 13.62 7.59
CA LEU A 18 -9.49 14.30 7.66
C LEU A 18 -10.07 14.62 9.06
N THR A 19 -9.96 15.89 9.48
CA THR A 19 -11.06 16.88 9.46
C THR A 19 -10.74 18.08 10.37
N MET A 20 -10.35 19.22 9.80
CA MET A 20 -10.61 20.53 10.42
C MET A 20 -11.32 21.40 9.40
N SER A 21 -12.66 21.39 9.47
CA SER A 21 -13.53 22.38 8.87
C SER A 21 -14.32 23.05 9.98
N GLY A 22 -14.23 24.38 10.07
CA GLY A 22 -15.27 25.21 10.65
C GLY A 22 -14.90 25.98 11.92
N LEU A 23 -14.37 27.18 11.75
CA LEU A 23 -14.85 28.36 12.49
C LEU A 23 -15.10 29.50 11.47
N PRO A 24 -16.20 30.26 11.61
CA PRO A 24 -16.60 31.27 10.64
C PRO A 24 -15.75 32.53 10.83
N VAL A 25 -15.13 33.01 9.74
CA VAL A 25 -14.60 34.38 9.70
C VAL A 25 -15.80 35.31 9.57
N GLN A 26 -16.10 36.05 10.64
CA GLN A 26 -17.03 37.16 10.61
C GLN A 26 -16.44 38.30 9.77
N SER A 27 -17.32 38.88 8.95
CA SER A 27 -17.14 40.06 8.11
C SER A 27 -16.25 41.15 8.72
N ILE A 28 -15.20 41.55 8.01
CA ILE A 28 -14.54 42.83 8.23
C ILE A 28 -15.13 43.81 7.20
N SER A 29 -15.67 44.90 7.73
CA SER A 29 -16.41 45.95 7.03
C SER A 29 -15.55 46.78 6.07
N THR A 30 -16.24 47.45 5.16
CA THR A 30 -15.87 48.31 4.04
C THR A 30 -14.96 49.54 4.31
N SER A 31 -14.20 49.61 5.41
CA SER A 31 -13.33 50.76 5.72
C SER A 31 -11.85 50.58 5.39
N THR A 32 -11.39 49.42 4.93
CA THR A 32 -9.95 49.18 4.60
C THR A 32 -9.57 49.43 3.13
N ARG A 33 -10.53 49.83 2.27
CA ARG A 33 -10.27 50.09 0.83
C ARG A 33 -9.55 51.41 0.52
N LYS A 34 -9.32 52.29 1.52
CA LYS A 34 -8.55 53.54 1.32
C LYS A 34 -7.10 53.49 1.83
N ALA A 35 -6.68 52.42 2.51
CA ALA A 35 -5.28 52.24 2.93
C ALA A 35 -4.41 51.52 1.88
N TYR A 36 -5.03 50.86 0.89
CA TYR A 36 -4.33 50.10 -0.17
C TYR A 36 -3.88 50.95 -1.38
N ALA A 37 -4.36 52.19 -1.51
CA ALA A 37 -4.06 53.07 -2.65
C ALA A 37 -2.96 54.11 -2.35
N ALA A 38 -2.54 54.28 -1.09
CA ALA A 38 -1.49 55.24 -0.70
C ALA A 38 -0.12 54.58 -0.40
N ALA A 39 -0.01 53.25 -0.45
CA ALA A 39 1.23 52.50 -0.23
C ALA A 39 1.94 52.09 -1.54
N LYS A 40 1.60 52.74 -2.66
CA LYS A 40 2.17 52.44 -4.00
C LYS A 40 3.04 53.57 -4.58
N SER A 41 3.41 54.57 -3.78
CA SER A 41 4.25 55.69 -4.25
C SER A 41 5.42 56.08 -3.33
N GLU A 42 5.87 55.18 -2.45
CA GLU A 42 7.20 55.28 -1.82
C GLU A 42 7.95 53.98 -2.05
N THR A 43 8.49 53.86 -3.26
CA THR A 43 9.66 53.05 -3.56
C THR A 43 10.86 53.59 -2.78
N GLU A 44 11.04 53.11 -1.56
CA GLU A 44 12.37 52.89 -1.02
C GLU A 44 12.68 51.41 -1.12
N LYS A 45 13.78 51.11 -1.82
CA LYS A 45 14.38 49.80 -1.97
C LYS A 45 14.57 49.18 -0.58
N GLN A 46 13.66 48.29 -0.16
CA GLN A 46 14.04 47.27 0.81
C GLN A 46 14.92 46.29 0.06
N ASP A 47 16.21 46.45 0.26
CA ASP A 47 17.23 45.45 -0.02
C ASP A 47 16.71 44.10 0.52
N VAL A 48 16.40 43.16 -0.38
CA VAL A 48 16.07 41.79 0.01
C VAL A 48 17.39 41.21 0.49
N SER A 49 17.70 41.40 1.77
CA SER A 49 18.88 40.78 2.37
C SER A 49 18.82 39.29 2.05
N GLN A 50 19.84 38.77 1.36
CA GLN A 50 20.01 37.35 1.11
C GLN A 50 19.72 36.56 2.41
N PRO A 51 18.98 35.44 2.35
CA PRO A 51 18.73 34.63 3.53
C PRO A 51 20.06 34.30 4.21
N GLU A 52 20.08 34.39 5.54
CA GLU A 52 21.27 34.11 6.35
C GLU A 52 21.86 32.76 5.95
N THR A 53 23.16 32.74 5.61
CA THR A 53 23.88 31.49 5.35
C THR A 53 24.10 30.79 6.68
N LYS A 54 23.60 29.56 6.79
CA LYS A 54 23.71 28.76 8.01
C LYS A 54 24.92 27.83 7.96
N MET A 55 25.50 27.58 9.12
CA MET A 55 26.77 26.85 9.25
C MET A 55 26.57 25.42 9.73
N GLY A 56 27.33 24.48 9.17
CA GLY A 56 27.48 23.12 9.65
C GLY A 56 28.94 22.73 9.85
N ASN A 57 29.20 21.78 10.74
CA ASN A 57 30.57 21.29 11.00
C ASN A 57 30.61 19.76 10.99
N VAL A 58 31.51 19.19 10.18
CA VAL A 58 31.77 17.74 10.14
C VAL A 58 33.20 17.51 10.61
N VAL A 59 33.36 16.70 11.66
CA VAL A 59 34.67 16.24 12.12
C VAL A 59 34.70 14.73 12.03
N LEU A 60 35.53 14.20 11.12
CA LEU A 60 35.75 12.76 10.99
C LEU A 60 37.10 12.39 11.58
N ASN A 61 37.09 11.56 12.62
CA ASN A 61 38.30 11.00 13.20
C ASN A 61 38.41 9.51 12.83
N GLY A 62 39.51 9.11 12.19
CA GLY A 62 39.76 7.72 11.80
C GLY A 62 39.82 6.75 12.98
N ASN A 63 39.96 7.23 14.22
CA ASN A 63 39.84 6.41 15.42
C ASN A 63 38.38 6.08 15.81
N ASP A 64 37.39 6.82 15.30
CA ASP A 64 35.96 6.54 15.50
C ASP A 64 35.41 5.52 14.48
N ILE A 65 36.20 5.14 13.48
CA ILE A 65 35.84 4.10 12.52
C ILE A 65 35.90 2.74 13.22
N ALA A 66 34.74 2.15 13.48
CA ALA A 66 34.60 0.86 14.15
C ALA A 66 34.94 -0.31 13.22
N VAL A 67 36.22 -0.47 12.89
CA VAL A 67 36.73 -1.45 11.89
C VAL A 67 36.31 -2.91 12.18
N ASN A 68 36.18 -3.28 13.47
CA ASN A 68 35.79 -4.64 13.88
C ASN A 68 34.27 -4.85 13.98
N ASN A 69 33.46 -3.82 13.73
CA ASN A 69 32.00 -3.91 13.79
C ASN A 69 31.49 -4.30 12.40
N VAL A 70 31.28 -5.59 12.16
CA VAL A 70 31.00 -6.15 10.83
C VAL A 70 29.49 -6.25 10.53
N ASN A 71 28.64 -6.09 11.56
CA ASN A 71 27.19 -6.22 11.45
C ASN A 71 26.42 -4.97 11.89
N GLY A 72 26.81 -4.22 12.91
CA GLY A 72 25.98 -3.12 13.41
C GLY A 72 26.07 -1.84 12.57
N LEU A 73 27.31 -1.45 12.27
CA LEU A 73 27.71 -0.16 11.70
C LEU A 73 28.25 -0.25 10.27
N THR A 74 28.40 -1.46 9.71
CA THR A 74 28.48 -1.62 8.25
C THR A 74 27.23 -1.04 7.61
N TYR A 75 27.33 -0.25 6.55
CA TYR A 75 26.13 0.27 5.89
C TYR A 75 25.69 -0.68 4.77
N LYS A 76 24.47 -1.22 4.88
CA LYS A 76 23.97 -2.28 3.97
C LYS A 76 23.45 -1.69 2.66
N GLY A 77 23.23 -0.38 2.64
CA GLY A 77 22.53 0.29 1.56
C GLY A 77 21.02 0.12 1.71
N PHE A 78 20.33 0.01 0.58
CA PHE A 78 18.88 0.08 0.51
C PHE A 78 18.28 -1.23 0.02
N GLY A 79 17.00 -1.41 0.29
CA GLY A 79 16.24 -2.56 -0.16
C GLY A 79 14.83 -2.17 -0.60
N MET A 80 14.14 -3.14 -1.16
CA MET A 80 12.75 -3.02 -1.57
C MET A 80 11.90 -4.14 -0.97
N LEU A 81 10.63 -3.84 -0.71
CA LEU A 81 9.63 -4.83 -0.33
C LEU A 81 8.70 -5.08 -1.53
N SER A 82 8.74 -6.31 -2.06
CA SER A 82 7.69 -6.85 -2.93
C SER A 82 6.62 -7.48 -2.04
N GLY A 83 5.50 -6.80 -1.92
CA GLY A 83 4.37 -7.25 -1.12
C GLY A 83 3.12 -6.43 -1.42
N ASN A 84 1.98 -6.91 -0.91
CA ASN A 84 0.70 -6.26 -1.02
C ASN A 84 0.27 -5.90 -2.46
N SER A 85 0.60 -6.74 -3.45
CA SER A 85 0.31 -6.53 -4.89
C SER A 85 1.05 -5.38 -5.56
N THR A 86 2.08 -4.84 -4.91
CA THR A 86 2.80 -3.69 -5.46
C THR A 86 3.67 -4.06 -6.67
N SER A 87 3.82 -5.34 -6.98
CA SER A 87 4.60 -5.86 -8.11
C SER A 87 3.76 -6.66 -9.13
N ASP A 88 2.44 -6.61 -9.07
CA ASP A 88 1.53 -7.43 -9.90
C ASP A 88 1.80 -7.29 -11.41
N LEU A 89 2.04 -6.07 -11.89
CA LEU A 89 2.27 -5.79 -13.32
C LEU A 89 3.73 -6.01 -13.76
N LEU A 90 4.65 -6.29 -12.84
CA LEU A 90 6.09 -6.20 -13.11
C LEU A 90 6.55 -7.32 -14.04
N MET A 91 5.99 -8.50 -13.86
CA MET A 91 6.31 -9.64 -14.71
C MET A 91 5.75 -9.45 -16.13
N ASP A 92 4.76 -8.59 -16.34
CA ASP A 92 4.29 -8.26 -17.68
C ASP A 92 5.30 -7.39 -18.43
N TYR A 93 6.04 -6.50 -17.74
CA TYR A 93 7.21 -5.84 -18.36
C TYR A 93 8.25 -6.86 -18.78
N LYS A 94 8.55 -7.87 -17.94
CA LYS A 94 9.51 -8.93 -18.31
C LYS A 94 9.09 -9.69 -19.57
N ALA A 95 7.79 -9.92 -19.77
CA ALA A 95 7.28 -10.67 -20.92
C ALA A 95 7.09 -9.80 -22.17
N GLU A 96 6.44 -8.64 -22.03
CA GLU A 96 5.95 -7.82 -23.13
C GLU A 96 6.91 -6.69 -23.50
N GLN A 97 7.68 -6.18 -22.52
CA GLN A 97 8.66 -5.09 -22.71
C GLN A 97 10.01 -5.42 -22.06
N PRO A 98 10.63 -6.56 -22.45
CA PRO A 98 11.73 -7.14 -21.71
C PRO A 98 12.94 -6.20 -21.59
N LYS A 99 13.20 -5.37 -22.59
CA LYS A 99 14.30 -4.39 -22.57
C LYS A 99 14.13 -3.36 -21.45
N ALA A 100 12.92 -2.83 -21.27
CA ALA A 100 12.62 -1.89 -20.18
C ALA A 100 12.76 -2.57 -18.82
N TYR A 101 12.33 -3.84 -18.69
CA TYR A 101 12.55 -4.62 -17.49
C TYR A 101 14.05 -4.85 -17.21
N ALA A 102 14.83 -5.24 -18.21
CA ALA A 102 16.27 -5.47 -18.05
C ALA A 102 17.02 -4.18 -17.67
N GLU A 103 16.65 -3.04 -18.24
CA GLU A 103 17.20 -1.72 -17.87
C GLU A 103 16.87 -1.36 -16.42
N LEU A 104 15.60 -1.55 -15.99
CA LEU A 104 15.19 -1.33 -14.60
C LEU A 104 16.02 -2.20 -13.64
N MET A 105 16.12 -3.49 -13.94
CA MET A 105 16.85 -4.44 -13.10
C MET A 105 18.35 -4.10 -13.05
N GLN A 106 18.95 -3.72 -14.17
CA GLN A 106 20.34 -3.29 -14.24
C GLN A 106 20.58 -1.98 -13.48
N TYR A 107 19.67 -1.02 -13.57
CA TYR A 107 19.78 0.26 -12.86
C TYR A 107 19.71 0.09 -11.34
N LEU A 108 18.83 -0.78 -10.85
CA LEU A 108 18.63 -0.97 -9.41
C LEU A 108 19.68 -1.88 -8.78
N PHE A 109 20.07 -2.96 -9.46
CA PHE A 109 20.88 -4.04 -8.86
C PHE A 109 22.26 -4.22 -9.48
N GLY A 110 22.52 -3.63 -10.65
CA GLY A 110 23.78 -3.81 -11.37
C GLY A 110 24.87 -2.84 -10.96
N GLY A 111 26.07 -3.06 -11.52
CA GLY A 111 27.24 -2.20 -11.31
C GLY A 111 28.07 -2.59 -10.07
N ASN A 112 29.16 -1.84 -9.84
CA ASN A 112 29.97 -1.96 -8.64
C ASN A 112 29.30 -1.30 -7.43
N TYR A 113 28.40 -0.35 -7.69
CA TYR A 113 27.70 0.47 -6.71
C TYR A 113 26.17 0.38 -6.89
N PRO A 114 25.58 -0.82 -6.68
CA PRO A 114 24.15 -1.02 -6.84
C PRO A 114 23.34 -0.14 -5.88
N ILE A 115 22.22 0.39 -6.37
CA ILE A 115 21.31 1.20 -5.54
C ILE A 115 20.61 0.32 -4.48
N MET A 116 20.23 -0.90 -4.87
CA MET A 116 19.48 -1.85 -4.04
C MET A 116 20.31 -3.10 -3.77
N ASN A 117 20.42 -3.50 -2.51
CA ASN A 117 21.15 -4.69 -2.05
C ASN A 117 20.24 -5.75 -1.39
N HIS A 118 18.93 -5.53 -1.36
CA HIS A 118 18.00 -6.42 -0.66
C HIS A 118 16.60 -6.41 -1.28
N VAL A 119 16.04 -7.61 -1.45
CA VAL A 119 14.62 -7.82 -1.77
C VAL A 119 13.94 -8.52 -0.59
N LYS A 120 13.00 -7.83 0.07
CA LYS A 120 12.10 -8.39 1.10
C LYS A 120 10.80 -8.83 0.41
N LEU A 121 10.28 -9.99 0.76
CA LEU A 121 9.07 -10.58 0.17
C LEU A 121 7.99 -10.80 1.23
N GLU A 122 6.75 -10.53 0.84
CA GLU A 122 5.60 -11.02 1.61
C GLU A 122 5.30 -12.49 1.29
N MET A 123 5.11 -13.29 2.34
CA MET A 123 4.50 -14.61 2.28
C MET A 123 2.97 -14.44 2.17
N GLY A 124 2.47 -14.48 0.94
CA GLY A 124 1.08 -14.18 0.61
C GLY A 124 0.05 -15.21 1.08
N ASN A 125 -1.20 -14.79 1.20
CA ASN A 125 -2.33 -15.65 1.57
C ASN A 125 -3.59 -15.43 0.72
N ASP A 126 -3.46 -14.82 -0.47
CA ASP A 126 -4.55 -14.41 -1.38
C ASP A 126 -5.48 -13.33 -0.82
N ARG A 127 -5.12 -12.66 0.27
CA ARG A 127 -5.95 -11.64 0.92
C ARG A 127 -5.25 -10.32 1.03
N ASN A 128 -6.03 -9.26 0.88
CA ASN A 128 -5.48 -7.92 0.86
C ASN A 128 -4.88 -7.54 2.22
N THR A 129 -3.58 -7.31 2.20
CA THR A 129 -2.73 -7.00 3.34
C THR A 129 -2.21 -5.57 3.31
N SER A 130 -2.49 -4.79 2.25
CA SER A 130 -2.35 -3.32 2.22
C SER A 130 -3.00 -2.74 0.95
N THR A 131 -2.28 -2.72 -0.17
CA THR A 131 -2.78 -2.26 -1.48
C THR A 131 -3.62 -3.35 -2.14
N GLY A 132 -3.10 -4.58 -2.18
CA GLY A 132 -3.75 -5.80 -2.64
C GLY A 132 -3.21 -7.05 -1.91
N PRO A 133 -3.58 -8.27 -2.36
CA PRO A 133 -3.05 -9.54 -1.89
C PRO A 133 -1.79 -10.03 -2.65
N GLU A 134 -0.88 -10.69 -1.94
CA GLU A 134 0.09 -11.58 -2.60
C GLU A 134 -0.50 -12.99 -2.77
N SER A 135 -0.26 -13.61 -3.93
CA SER A 135 -0.64 -15.00 -4.20
C SER A 135 -0.01 -15.94 -3.18
N CYS A 136 -0.84 -16.81 -2.61
CA CYS A 136 -0.42 -17.81 -1.66
C CYS A 136 0.39 -18.91 -2.35
N THR A 137 1.62 -19.12 -1.88
CA THR A 137 2.50 -20.18 -2.40
C THR A 137 1.95 -21.58 -2.09
N LYS A 138 1.06 -21.71 -1.09
CA LYS A 138 0.45 -22.97 -0.66
C LYS A 138 -0.91 -22.74 0.04
N ARG A 139 -2.02 -22.90 -0.68
CA ARG A 139 -3.40 -22.62 -0.23
C ARG A 139 -3.99 -23.72 0.65
N THR A 140 -3.51 -24.96 0.53
CA THR A 140 -3.89 -26.07 1.41
C THR A 140 -2.65 -26.80 1.95
N GLU A 141 -2.80 -27.49 3.09
CA GLU A 141 -1.70 -28.25 3.72
C GLU A 141 -1.07 -29.32 2.81
N LYS A 142 -1.82 -29.83 1.84
CA LYS A 142 -1.37 -30.89 0.92
C LYS A 142 -0.89 -30.37 -0.44
N GLU A 143 -1.19 -29.12 -0.76
CA GLU A 143 -0.72 -28.51 -2.01
C GLU A 143 0.81 -28.40 -1.97
N LYS A 144 1.47 -28.60 -3.10
CA LYS A 144 2.91 -28.29 -3.19
C LYS A 144 3.10 -26.79 -3.17
N ALA A 145 4.18 -26.33 -2.54
CA ALA A 145 4.56 -24.93 -2.67
C ALA A 145 4.80 -24.58 -4.15
N ASN A 146 4.45 -23.35 -4.52
CA ASN A 146 4.73 -22.82 -5.84
C ASN A 146 5.06 -21.33 -5.76
N VAL A 147 6.35 -21.01 -5.89
CA VAL A 147 6.84 -19.63 -5.92
C VAL A 147 6.71 -18.95 -7.28
N LEU A 148 6.45 -19.70 -8.36
CA LEU A 148 6.37 -19.14 -9.72
C LEU A 148 5.13 -18.27 -9.92
N ARG A 149 4.08 -18.46 -9.12
CA ARG A 149 2.82 -17.69 -9.20
C ARG A 149 2.87 -16.33 -8.51
N ASN A 150 4.04 -15.93 -8.01
CA ASN A 150 4.22 -14.70 -7.25
C ASN A 150 5.40 -13.90 -7.82
N PRO A 151 5.19 -12.63 -8.21
CA PRO A 151 6.19 -11.84 -8.94
C PRO A 151 7.43 -11.54 -8.08
N GLY A 152 7.29 -11.47 -6.76
CA GLY A 152 8.39 -11.13 -5.86
C GLY A 152 9.52 -12.16 -5.86
N TRP A 153 9.19 -13.45 -5.99
CA TRP A 153 10.21 -14.51 -6.02
C TRP A 153 11.01 -14.49 -7.33
N GLN A 154 10.35 -14.24 -8.45
CA GLN A 154 11.03 -14.04 -9.74
C GLN A 154 11.90 -12.77 -9.73
N LEU A 155 11.40 -11.68 -9.16
CA LEU A 155 12.16 -10.43 -8.98
C LEU A 155 13.44 -10.67 -8.17
N ALA A 156 13.35 -11.40 -7.06
CA ALA A 156 14.53 -11.76 -6.26
C ALA A 156 15.51 -12.67 -7.02
N ALA A 157 15.01 -13.61 -7.83
CA ALA A 157 15.85 -14.46 -8.68
C ALA A 157 16.62 -13.64 -9.71
N ASP A 158 15.91 -12.76 -10.43
CA ASP A 158 16.48 -11.90 -11.47
C ASP A 158 17.51 -10.92 -10.85
N ALA A 159 17.19 -10.35 -9.69
CA ALA A 159 18.10 -9.48 -8.96
C ALA A 159 19.36 -10.22 -8.48
N LYS A 160 19.25 -11.47 -7.98
CA LYS A 160 20.42 -12.30 -7.62
C LYS A 160 21.26 -12.69 -8.82
N LYS A 161 20.65 -12.84 -10.00
CA LYS A 161 21.38 -13.12 -11.24
C LYS A 161 22.27 -11.94 -11.66
N ILE A 162 21.79 -10.71 -11.43
CA ILE A 162 22.55 -9.48 -11.70
C ILE A 162 23.59 -9.21 -10.61
N ASN A 163 23.18 -9.33 -9.35
CA ASN A 163 24.05 -9.12 -8.20
C ASN A 163 23.92 -10.28 -7.21
N PRO A 164 24.84 -11.26 -7.26
CA PRO A 164 24.80 -12.43 -6.38
C PRO A 164 24.94 -12.11 -4.89
N LYS A 165 25.36 -10.88 -4.53
CA LYS A 165 25.56 -10.46 -3.15
C LYS A 165 24.28 -9.97 -2.47
N ILE A 166 23.21 -9.70 -3.23
CA ILE A 166 21.97 -9.20 -2.62
C ILE A 166 21.41 -10.22 -1.62
N LYS A 167 20.72 -9.68 -0.61
CA LYS A 167 19.99 -10.49 0.37
C LYS A 167 18.54 -10.63 -0.02
N VAL A 168 17.94 -11.74 0.39
CA VAL A 168 16.49 -11.96 0.30
C VAL A 168 15.94 -12.21 1.70
N SER A 169 14.88 -11.50 2.08
CA SER A 169 14.18 -11.75 3.34
C SER A 169 12.70 -11.98 3.12
N ILE A 170 12.05 -12.69 4.05
CA ILE A 170 10.62 -12.98 3.99
C ILE A 170 9.91 -12.71 5.31
N LEU A 171 8.64 -12.34 5.21
CA LEU A 171 7.74 -12.08 6.34
C LEU A 171 6.29 -12.31 5.92
N ARG A 172 5.38 -12.56 6.86
CA ARG A 172 3.93 -12.61 6.60
C ARG A 172 3.18 -11.44 7.25
N TRP A 173 2.14 -10.98 6.58
CA TRP A 173 1.09 -10.15 7.19
C TRP A 173 0.02 -11.02 7.85
N GLU A 174 -0.37 -12.09 7.17
CA GLU A 174 -1.36 -13.07 7.63
C GLU A 174 -0.98 -14.45 7.07
N ALA A 175 -1.48 -15.53 7.68
CA ALA A 175 -1.23 -16.90 7.21
C ALA A 175 -2.42 -17.44 6.40
N PRO A 176 -2.20 -18.42 5.49
CA PRO A 176 -3.30 -19.19 4.95
C PRO A 176 -4.01 -19.98 6.07
N VAL A 177 -5.30 -20.28 5.89
CA VAL A 177 -6.17 -20.80 6.97
C VAL A 177 -5.65 -22.11 7.57
N TRP A 178 -5.03 -22.97 6.76
CA TRP A 178 -4.50 -24.25 7.22
C TRP A 178 -3.25 -24.10 8.10
N ALA A 179 -2.46 -23.04 7.91
CA ALA A 179 -1.24 -22.74 8.67
C ALA A 179 -1.55 -22.04 10.01
N GLY A 180 -2.40 -22.67 10.81
CA GLY A 180 -2.95 -22.09 12.05
C GLY A 180 -2.16 -22.36 13.34
N THR A 181 -0.99 -23.00 13.27
CA THR A 181 -0.11 -23.28 14.42
C THR A 181 1.35 -22.99 14.06
N ASP A 182 2.19 -22.75 15.06
CA ASP A 182 3.64 -22.49 14.89
C ASP A 182 4.31 -23.51 13.95
N GLU A 183 4.03 -24.80 14.14
CA GLU A 183 4.61 -25.90 13.35
C GLU A 183 4.17 -25.84 11.88
N LYS A 184 2.89 -25.55 11.62
CA LYS A 184 2.37 -25.46 10.26
C LYS A 184 2.84 -24.21 9.53
N ILE A 185 3.06 -23.12 10.28
CA ILE A 185 3.68 -21.90 9.75
C ILE A 185 5.12 -22.19 9.35
N TYR A 186 5.88 -22.88 10.21
CA TYR A 186 7.23 -23.31 9.90
C TYR A 186 7.28 -24.21 8.66
N GLN A 187 6.39 -25.20 8.55
CA GLN A 187 6.29 -26.05 7.36
C GLN A 187 6.01 -25.25 6.09
N TRP A 188 5.07 -24.29 6.14
CA TRP A 188 4.78 -23.43 5.00
C TRP A 188 5.99 -22.60 4.56
N TYR A 189 6.72 -22.01 5.51
CA TYR A 189 7.95 -21.27 5.22
C TYR A 189 9.01 -22.19 4.61
N LYS A 190 9.31 -23.30 5.28
CA LYS A 190 10.30 -24.28 4.83
C LYS A 190 10.04 -24.73 3.39
N GLU A 191 8.83 -25.21 3.11
CA GLU A 191 8.51 -25.72 1.78
C GLU A 191 8.55 -24.64 0.70
N THR A 192 8.15 -23.42 1.01
CA THR A 192 8.24 -22.28 0.08
C THR A 192 9.69 -21.91 -0.21
N ILE A 193 10.54 -21.86 0.81
CA ILE A 193 11.96 -21.55 0.67
C ILE A 193 12.69 -22.62 -0.17
N LEU A 194 12.37 -23.90 0.07
CA LEU A 194 12.97 -24.99 -0.70
C LEU A 194 12.48 -25.01 -2.15
N ASP A 195 11.21 -24.66 -2.40
CA ASP A 195 10.69 -24.48 -3.76
C ASP A 195 11.38 -23.33 -4.50
N ALA A 196 11.72 -22.23 -3.81
CA ALA A 196 12.53 -21.15 -4.38
C ALA A 196 13.96 -21.60 -4.72
N TYR A 197 14.58 -22.39 -3.85
CA TYR A 197 15.90 -22.96 -4.12
C TYR A 197 15.87 -23.92 -5.32
N GLU A 198 14.87 -24.78 -5.40
CA GLU A 198 14.72 -25.75 -6.50
C GLU A 198 14.51 -25.05 -7.85
N LYS A 199 13.66 -24.02 -7.89
CA LYS A 199 13.25 -23.38 -9.15
C LYS A 199 14.14 -22.23 -9.59
N TYR A 200 14.65 -21.44 -8.64
CA TYR A 200 15.44 -20.24 -8.92
C TYR A 200 16.90 -20.33 -8.47
N GLY A 201 17.29 -21.40 -7.76
CA GLY A 201 18.67 -21.63 -7.36
C GLY A 201 19.16 -20.76 -6.19
N TYR A 202 18.26 -20.08 -5.47
CA TYR A 202 18.63 -19.26 -4.31
C TYR A 202 17.93 -19.66 -3.01
N MET A 203 18.65 -19.50 -1.90
CA MET A 203 18.12 -19.61 -0.54
C MET A 203 17.77 -18.22 0.00
N VAL A 204 16.67 -18.13 0.76
CA VAL A 204 16.34 -16.94 1.56
C VAL A 204 17.44 -16.71 2.59
N ASP A 205 17.83 -15.46 2.82
CA ASP A 205 18.90 -15.10 3.77
C ASP A 205 18.34 -14.78 5.17
N TYR A 206 17.16 -14.16 5.25
CA TYR A 206 16.55 -13.72 6.51
C TYR A 206 15.05 -14.05 6.61
N ILE A 207 14.59 -14.39 7.80
CA ILE A 207 13.17 -14.65 8.10
C ILE A 207 12.73 -13.80 9.28
N ASN A 208 11.61 -13.08 9.15
CA ASN A 208 10.81 -12.72 10.32
C ASN A 208 9.68 -13.75 10.48
N PRO A 209 9.70 -14.61 11.52
CA PRO A 209 8.67 -15.64 11.69
C PRO A 209 7.34 -15.04 12.20
N ASN A 210 7.39 -13.85 12.79
CA ASN A 210 6.26 -13.21 13.46
C ASN A 210 5.35 -12.52 12.42
N ILE A 211 4.44 -11.68 12.90
CA ILE A 211 3.46 -11.02 12.05
C ILE A 211 3.86 -9.56 11.86
N ASN A 212 3.84 -9.09 10.62
CA ASN A 212 4.13 -7.70 10.29
C ASN A 212 3.31 -6.72 11.15
N GLU A 213 3.95 -5.67 11.62
CA GLU A 213 3.39 -4.60 12.47
C GLU A 213 2.79 -5.07 13.81
N LYS A 214 3.14 -6.26 14.28
CA LYS A 214 2.65 -6.81 15.55
C LYS A 214 3.81 -7.35 16.38
N TRP A 215 3.75 -7.06 17.68
CA TRP A 215 4.66 -7.63 18.67
C TRP A 215 3.93 -7.99 19.95
N ASP A 216 4.02 -9.25 20.33
CA ASP A 216 3.62 -9.77 21.63
C ASP A 216 4.83 -10.47 22.27
N VAL A 217 5.35 -9.85 23.33
CA VAL A 217 6.59 -10.28 23.97
C VAL A 217 6.56 -11.75 24.41
N ASP A 218 5.42 -12.25 24.87
CA ASP A 218 5.35 -13.62 25.39
C ASP A 218 5.31 -14.64 24.24
N SER A 219 4.46 -14.41 23.22
CA SER A 219 4.32 -15.35 22.11
C SER A 219 5.47 -15.27 21.11
N ASP A 220 5.93 -14.08 20.78
CA ASP A 220 6.84 -13.88 19.65
C ASP A 220 8.28 -14.21 20.04
N VAL A 221 8.68 -13.93 21.28
CA VAL A 221 9.95 -14.43 21.84
C VAL A 221 9.96 -15.96 21.86
N ALA A 222 8.87 -16.58 22.33
CA ALA A 222 8.77 -18.03 22.39
C ALA A 222 8.79 -18.66 20.98
N PHE A 223 8.05 -18.07 20.03
CA PHE A 223 7.97 -18.57 18.67
C PHE A 223 9.29 -18.40 17.91
N THR A 224 9.94 -17.25 18.02
CA THR A 224 11.26 -17.00 17.41
C THR A 224 12.28 -18.03 17.87
N LYS A 225 12.34 -18.33 19.18
CA LYS A 225 13.22 -19.39 19.72
C LYS A 225 12.89 -20.78 19.19
N LYS A 226 11.61 -21.13 19.04
CA LYS A 226 11.21 -22.40 18.44
C LYS A 226 11.62 -22.48 16.98
N PHE A 227 11.40 -21.40 16.23
CA PHE A 227 11.71 -21.31 14.81
C PHE A 227 13.20 -21.51 14.57
N ALA A 228 14.06 -20.82 15.34
CA ALA A 228 15.52 -21.02 15.29
C ALA A 228 15.92 -22.47 15.59
N LYS A 229 15.29 -23.08 16.62
CA LYS A 229 15.54 -24.49 16.97
C LYS A 229 15.11 -25.46 15.87
N TRP A 230 14.04 -25.16 15.14
CA TRP A 230 13.61 -26.00 14.02
C TRP A 230 14.56 -25.90 12.83
N ILE A 231 15.02 -24.69 12.48
CA ILE A 231 16.07 -24.52 11.45
C ILE A 231 17.30 -25.35 11.82
N ALA A 232 17.81 -25.21 13.04
CA ALA A 232 18.99 -25.94 13.50
C ALA A 232 18.79 -27.46 13.60
N ALA A 233 17.54 -27.93 13.70
CA ALA A 233 17.20 -29.34 13.80
C ALA A 233 16.96 -30.02 12.44
N GLU A 234 16.97 -29.28 11.32
CA GLU A 234 16.88 -29.89 9.99
C GLU A 234 18.11 -30.75 9.70
N THR A 235 17.91 -31.88 9.03
CA THR A 235 18.94 -32.88 8.74
C THR A 235 18.87 -33.31 7.28
N LYS A 236 19.78 -34.19 6.85
CA LYS A 236 19.76 -34.76 5.49
C LYS A 236 18.49 -35.59 5.23
N GLU A 237 17.84 -36.11 6.26
CA GLU A 237 16.56 -36.81 6.13
C GLU A 237 15.40 -35.86 5.79
N THR A 238 15.47 -34.60 6.21
CA THR A 238 14.40 -33.61 6.03
C THR A 238 14.69 -32.60 4.93
N ILE A 239 15.95 -32.39 4.57
CA ILE A 239 16.44 -31.63 3.41
C ILE A 239 17.59 -32.43 2.78
N PRO A 240 17.31 -33.29 1.77
CA PRO A 240 18.31 -34.20 1.21
C PRO A 240 19.49 -33.56 0.47
N ASP A 241 19.28 -32.41 -0.18
CA ASP A 241 20.35 -31.67 -0.85
C ASP A 241 21.28 -31.04 0.22
N GLU A 242 22.54 -31.47 0.24
CA GLU A 242 23.53 -31.04 1.23
C GLU A 242 23.84 -29.54 1.16
N LYS A 243 23.85 -28.97 -0.05
CA LYS A 243 24.07 -27.53 -0.25
C LYS A 243 22.86 -26.74 0.21
N ALA A 244 21.65 -27.21 -0.12
CA ALA A 244 20.41 -26.61 0.38
C ALA A 244 20.34 -26.64 1.91
N LEU A 245 20.66 -27.78 2.54
CA LEU A 245 20.68 -27.92 4.00
C LEU A 245 21.70 -26.97 4.65
N ALA A 246 22.93 -26.92 4.11
CA ALA A 246 23.97 -26.03 4.63
C ALA A 246 23.59 -24.54 4.50
N LEU A 247 22.92 -24.14 3.41
CA LEU A 247 22.40 -22.79 3.25
C LEU A 247 21.20 -22.52 4.17
N TYR A 248 20.32 -23.50 4.34
CA TYR A 248 19.14 -23.39 5.20
C TYR A 248 19.53 -23.19 6.67
N HIS A 249 20.58 -23.85 7.15
CA HIS A 249 21.15 -23.63 8.49
C HIS A 249 21.77 -22.25 8.70
N LYS A 250 22.05 -21.50 7.63
CA LYS A 250 22.59 -20.13 7.68
C LYS A 250 21.52 -19.04 7.69
N ILE A 251 20.24 -19.41 7.61
CA ILE A 251 19.14 -18.44 7.62
C ILE A 251 19.12 -17.69 8.96
N LYS A 252 19.13 -16.37 8.88
CA LYS A 252 19.10 -15.46 10.02
C LYS A 252 17.68 -15.03 10.38
N LEU A 253 17.43 -14.66 11.64
CA LEU A 253 16.11 -14.21 12.10
C LEU A 253 16.05 -12.72 12.38
N VAL A 254 14.93 -12.12 11.97
CA VAL A 254 14.56 -10.72 12.18
C VAL A 254 13.38 -10.64 13.14
N VAL A 255 13.45 -9.70 14.08
CA VAL A 255 12.32 -9.26 14.91
C VAL A 255 12.33 -7.73 14.95
N SER A 256 11.30 -7.00 15.28
CA SER A 256 9.91 -7.38 15.48
C SER A 256 9.03 -6.94 14.30
N ASP A 257 9.55 -6.14 13.35
CA ASP A 257 8.79 -5.47 12.29
C ASP A 257 7.59 -4.68 12.85
N GLU A 258 7.75 -4.07 14.03
CA GLU A 258 6.71 -3.24 14.63
C GLU A 258 6.43 -1.96 13.82
N ALA A 259 5.15 -1.57 13.78
CA ALA A 259 4.76 -0.26 13.28
C ALA A 259 5.23 0.85 14.24
N GLY A 260 6.08 1.75 13.76
CA GLY A 260 6.62 2.85 14.56
C GLY A 260 7.84 2.44 15.37
N THR A 261 8.12 3.12 16.47
CA THR A 261 9.28 2.81 17.32
C THR A 261 9.16 1.42 17.93
N ALA A 262 10.25 0.64 17.87
CA ALA A 262 10.32 -0.68 18.50
C ALA A 262 9.97 -0.63 20.00
N SER A 263 9.27 -1.66 20.48
CA SER A 263 8.95 -1.77 21.91
C SER A 263 10.20 -2.00 22.74
N ASP A 264 10.30 -1.33 23.90
CA ASP A 264 11.39 -1.54 24.88
C ASP A 264 11.58 -3.03 25.23
N SER A 265 10.47 -3.79 25.24
CA SER A 265 10.43 -5.21 25.60
C SER A 265 11.26 -6.10 24.67
N VAL A 266 11.52 -5.70 23.41
CA VAL A 266 12.36 -6.45 22.47
C VAL A 266 13.77 -6.59 23.05
N VAL A 267 14.43 -5.47 23.32
CA VAL A 267 15.81 -5.45 23.82
C VAL A 267 15.88 -5.86 25.29
N GLU A 268 14.87 -5.55 26.11
CA GLU A 268 14.80 -6.06 27.49
C GLU A 268 14.76 -7.60 27.52
N SER A 269 14.04 -8.23 26.59
CA SER A 269 14.00 -9.69 26.46
C SER A 269 15.36 -10.23 25.99
N MET A 270 15.98 -9.60 25.00
CA MET A 270 17.33 -9.96 24.55
C MET A 270 18.38 -9.84 25.67
N LYS A 271 18.25 -8.86 26.57
CA LYS A 271 19.17 -8.72 27.72
C LYS A 271 18.96 -9.75 28.81
N SER A 272 17.73 -10.27 28.95
CA SER A 272 17.34 -11.16 30.05
C SER A 272 17.25 -12.65 29.66
N ASP A 273 17.20 -12.96 28.37
CA ASP A 273 17.06 -14.31 27.82
C ASP A 273 18.14 -14.57 26.76
N SER A 274 19.18 -15.33 27.12
CA SER A 274 20.30 -15.64 26.22
C SER A 274 19.89 -16.49 25.02
N ASP A 275 18.92 -17.38 25.19
CA ASP A 275 18.42 -18.20 24.08
C ASP A 275 17.74 -17.32 23.03
N PHE A 276 16.96 -16.32 23.47
CA PHE A 276 16.34 -15.36 22.55
C PHE A 276 17.37 -14.45 21.90
N TYR A 277 18.32 -13.91 22.66
CA TYR A 277 19.42 -13.10 22.12
C TYR A 277 20.21 -13.82 21.02
N ASN A 278 20.50 -15.11 21.24
CA ASN A 278 21.22 -15.94 20.27
C ASN A 278 20.38 -16.33 19.06
N SER A 279 19.04 -16.30 19.18
CA SER A 279 18.12 -16.62 18.08
C SER A 279 17.85 -15.43 17.17
N VAL A 280 18.21 -14.19 17.55
CA VAL A 280 17.86 -12.96 16.82
C VAL A 280 19.11 -12.32 16.24
N ASP A 281 19.16 -12.12 14.93
CA ASP A 281 20.28 -11.49 14.23
C ASP A 281 20.07 -9.99 14.00
N VAL A 282 18.80 -9.61 13.77
CA VAL A 282 18.41 -8.27 13.34
C VAL A 282 17.24 -7.76 14.17
N VAL A 283 17.30 -6.49 14.56
CA VAL A 283 16.12 -5.75 15.02
C VAL A 283 15.64 -4.76 13.95
N GLY A 284 14.50 -5.05 13.31
CA GLY A 284 13.83 -4.21 12.31
C GLY A 284 12.49 -3.66 12.81
N TYR A 285 12.19 -2.40 12.48
CA TYR A 285 10.92 -1.73 12.75
C TYR A 285 10.69 -0.58 11.76
N HIS A 286 9.46 -0.07 11.71
CA HIS A 286 8.97 0.72 10.57
C HIS A 286 8.78 2.20 10.89
N TYR A 287 8.92 3.04 9.86
CA TYR A 287 8.43 4.44 9.82
C TYR A 287 8.89 5.42 10.92
N SER A 288 9.63 4.98 11.94
CA SER A 288 10.09 5.81 13.04
C SER A 288 11.61 5.92 13.02
N PRO A 289 12.18 7.14 13.08
CA PRO A 289 13.62 7.30 13.21
C PRO A 289 14.12 7.04 14.64
N TRP A 290 13.24 6.93 15.63
CA TRP A 290 13.65 6.92 17.03
C TRP A 290 14.15 5.56 17.51
N ASP A 291 15.09 5.60 18.45
CA ASP A 291 15.45 4.45 19.27
C ASP A 291 14.30 4.11 20.23
N ASP A 292 14.39 2.94 20.88
CA ASP A 292 13.56 2.66 22.05
C ASP A 292 13.87 3.64 23.19
N SER A 293 13.07 3.62 24.26
CA SER A 293 13.24 4.59 25.36
C SER A 293 14.50 4.34 26.21
N ASN A 294 15.17 3.21 26.00
CA ASN A 294 16.31 2.73 26.77
C ASN A 294 17.63 2.73 25.96
N GLY A 295 17.64 3.26 24.73
CA GLY A 295 18.81 3.25 23.85
C GLY A 295 19.20 1.85 23.36
N GLY A 296 18.23 0.95 23.24
CA GLY A 296 18.44 -0.46 22.91
C GLY A 296 19.00 -0.68 21.51
N MET A 297 18.60 0.10 20.51
CA MET A 297 19.10 -0.03 19.14
C MET A 297 20.56 0.42 19.04
N LYS A 298 20.92 1.54 19.69
CA LYS A 298 22.33 1.94 19.81
C LYS A 298 23.18 0.89 20.51
N TRP A 299 22.68 0.30 21.60
CA TRP A 299 23.38 -0.79 22.30
C TRP A 299 23.59 -2.00 21.39
N LEU A 300 22.57 -2.41 20.62
CA LEU A 300 22.67 -3.49 19.64
C LEU A 300 23.74 -3.22 18.59
N ALA A 301 23.64 -2.09 17.88
CA ALA A 301 24.53 -1.77 16.77
C ALA A 301 25.98 -1.51 17.23
N GLN A 302 26.17 -0.76 18.32
CA GLN A 302 27.51 -0.28 18.70
C GLN A 302 28.25 -1.24 19.64
N THR A 303 27.53 -1.90 20.55
CA THR A 303 28.14 -2.73 21.60
C THR A 303 28.03 -4.22 21.33
N LYS A 304 26.95 -4.65 20.67
CA LYS A 304 26.66 -6.06 20.43
C LYS A 304 26.88 -6.52 19.00
N ASP A 305 27.22 -5.60 18.11
CA ASP A 305 27.40 -5.86 16.69
C ASP A 305 26.22 -6.67 16.11
N LYS A 306 25.00 -6.22 16.40
CA LYS A 306 23.77 -6.74 15.79
C LYS A 306 23.16 -5.70 14.88
N GLU A 307 22.52 -6.15 13.81
CA GLU A 307 21.97 -5.25 12.80
C GLU A 307 20.70 -4.56 13.30
N VAL A 308 20.51 -3.29 12.92
CA VAL A 308 19.28 -2.55 13.15
C VAL A 308 18.79 -2.00 11.82
N TRP A 309 17.56 -2.31 11.45
CA TRP A 309 17.01 -1.96 10.13
C TRP A 309 15.80 -1.03 10.26
N ASN A 310 15.65 -0.14 9.28
CA ASN A 310 14.34 0.37 8.90
C ASN A 310 13.71 -0.64 7.94
N SER A 311 13.05 -1.67 8.49
CA SER A 311 12.63 -2.85 7.72
C SER A 311 11.37 -2.62 6.88
N GLU A 312 10.76 -1.43 6.98
CA GLU A 312 9.72 -0.90 6.09
C GLU A 312 9.69 0.64 6.16
N ALA A 313 9.90 1.28 5.01
CA ALA A 313 10.05 2.73 4.87
C ALA A 313 9.12 3.29 3.78
N GLN A 314 8.75 4.55 3.95
CA GLN A 314 8.04 5.33 2.95
C GLN A 314 9.03 5.86 1.89
N ALA A 315 8.72 5.67 0.61
CA ALA A 315 9.40 6.32 -0.51
C ALA A 315 8.79 7.69 -0.83
N THR A 316 9.20 8.34 -1.93
CA THR A 316 8.72 9.68 -2.31
C THR A 316 7.25 9.72 -2.68
N PHE A 317 6.61 10.87 -2.46
CA PHE A 317 5.25 11.19 -2.89
C PHE A 317 5.30 12.23 -4.01
N SER A 318 4.42 12.04 -5.00
CA SER A 318 4.38 12.84 -6.23
C SER A 318 5.59 12.63 -7.13
N ASN A 319 5.43 12.90 -8.42
CA ASN A 319 6.53 12.87 -9.38
C ASN A 319 7.46 14.06 -9.11
N SER A 320 8.71 13.77 -8.73
CA SER A 320 9.70 14.79 -8.39
C SER A 320 9.98 15.77 -9.53
N ALA A 321 9.81 15.37 -10.79
CA ALA A 321 10.02 16.24 -11.95
C ALA A 321 8.98 17.38 -12.04
N PHE A 322 7.77 17.19 -11.50
CA PHE A 322 6.71 18.21 -11.52
C PHE A 322 6.64 19.02 -10.23
N ARG A 323 7.31 18.58 -9.16
CA ARG A 323 7.35 19.31 -7.88
C ARG A 323 7.87 20.75 -7.97
N PRO A 324 8.79 21.13 -8.88
CA PRO A 324 9.19 22.53 -9.03
C PRO A 324 8.04 23.49 -9.35
N SER A 325 6.90 23.01 -9.87
CA SER A 325 5.68 23.80 -10.10
C SER A 325 4.93 24.14 -8.80
N ASN A 326 5.26 23.52 -7.66
CA ASN A 326 4.69 23.85 -6.36
C ASN A 326 5.03 25.30 -5.98
N ASN A 327 4.02 26.08 -5.60
CA ASN A 327 4.18 27.48 -5.18
C ASN A 327 3.76 27.74 -3.73
N VAL A 328 3.59 26.68 -2.93
CA VAL A 328 3.31 26.82 -1.49
C VAL A 328 4.52 27.43 -0.78
N LYS A 329 4.27 28.45 0.04
CA LYS A 329 5.23 29.01 1.00
C LYS A 329 5.40 28.07 2.18
N ASP A 330 6.49 27.31 2.20
CA ASP A 330 6.71 26.31 3.24
C ASP A 330 8.23 26.06 3.48
N PRO A 331 8.87 26.84 4.37
CA PRO A 331 8.22 27.68 5.38
C PRO A 331 7.84 29.09 4.90
N THR A 332 8.74 29.84 4.25
CA THR A 332 8.49 31.25 3.94
C THR A 332 8.66 31.59 2.46
N THR A 333 9.60 30.95 1.76
CA THR A 333 9.78 31.10 0.31
C THR A 333 8.79 30.26 -0.48
N GLU A 334 8.37 30.77 -1.64
CA GLU A 334 7.49 30.04 -2.56
C GLU A 334 8.22 28.86 -3.18
N GLY A 335 7.56 27.70 -3.13
CA GLY A 335 8.09 26.47 -3.70
C GLY A 335 9.23 25.87 -2.89
N THR A 336 9.50 24.60 -3.18
CA THR A 336 10.49 23.81 -2.44
C THR A 336 11.38 22.99 -3.36
N GLY A 337 11.31 23.19 -4.68
CA GLY A 337 12.00 22.33 -5.65
C GLY A 337 11.75 20.85 -5.38
N LEU A 338 12.83 20.09 -5.16
CA LEU A 338 12.78 18.66 -4.79
C LEU A 338 12.53 18.39 -3.29
N GLY A 339 12.30 19.44 -2.51
CA GLY A 339 12.11 19.40 -1.06
C GLY A 339 10.66 19.48 -0.61
N GLY A 340 10.48 19.62 0.71
CA GLY A 340 9.21 19.72 1.40
C GLY A 340 8.58 18.36 1.75
N THR A 341 7.37 18.38 2.30
CA THR A 341 6.68 17.16 2.75
C THR A 341 6.56 16.09 1.65
N GLY A 342 6.91 14.85 1.98
CA GLY A 342 6.83 13.68 1.10
C GLY A 342 7.78 13.73 -0.09
N SER A 343 8.79 14.59 -0.05
CA SER A 343 9.73 14.79 -1.16
C SER A 343 10.94 13.85 -1.11
N ALA A 344 11.77 13.90 -2.16
CA ALA A 344 13.06 13.21 -2.17
C ALA A 344 13.97 13.66 -1.01
N LEU A 345 14.04 14.96 -0.72
CA LEU A 345 14.89 15.47 0.37
C LEU A 345 14.34 15.12 1.76
N GLU A 346 13.01 15.08 1.92
CA GLU A 346 12.38 14.60 3.16
C GLU A 346 12.70 13.12 3.41
N MET A 347 12.58 12.29 2.37
CA MET A 347 12.96 10.88 2.43
C MET A 347 14.44 10.71 2.81
N ALA A 348 15.32 11.55 2.25
CA ALA A 348 16.75 11.54 2.57
C ALA A 348 17.02 11.89 4.04
N ASN A 349 16.39 12.95 4.53
CA ASN A 349 16.44 13.32 5.95
C ASN A 349 15.93 12.18 6.85
N THR A 350 14.93 11.42 6.41
CA THR A 350 14.37 10.29 7.19
C THR A 350 15.38 9.18 7.44
N PHE A 351 16.18 8.77 6.44
CA PHE A 351 17.20 7.74 6.68
C PHE A 351 18.42 8.26 7.43
N ILE A 352 18.83 9.53 7.19
CA ILE A 352 19.91 10.18 7.97
C ILE A 352 19.50 10.24 9.44
N LYS A 353 18.28 10.70 9.73
CA LYS A 353 17.74 10.77 11.08
C LYS A 353 17.65 9.38 11.71
N GLY A 354 17.21 8.38 10.95
CA GLY A 354 17.18 6.98 11.40
C GLY A 354 18.54 6.46 11.83
N PHE A 355 19.61 6.77 11.10
CA PHE A 355 20.96 6.38 11.51
C PHE A 355 21.42 7.14 12.77
N VAL A 356 21.24 8.46 12.80
CA VAL A 356 21.67 9.33 13.90
C VAL A 356 20.94 8.99 15.20
N GLN A 357 19.64 8.71 15.12
CA GLN A 357 18.82 8.48 16.30
C GLN A 357 18.83 7.04 16.78
N SER A 358 18.96 6.04 15.90
CA SER A 358 18.83 4.63 16.27
C SER A 358 19.75 3.67 15.52
N ARG A 359 20.80 4.17 14.86
CA ARG A 359 21.84 3.37 14.18
C ARG A 359 21.30 2.43 13.10
N ARG A 360 20.17 2.79 12.49
CA ARG A 360 19.63 2.02 11.36
C ARG A 360 20.61 2.09 10.19
N SER A 361 21.20 0.94 9.86
CA SER A 361 22.23 0.82 8.82
C SER A 361 21.71 0.17 7.53
N HIS A 362 20.39 -0.03 7.46
CA HIS A 362 19.68 -0.54 6.29
C HIS A 362 18.26 0.03 6.23
N VAL A 363 17.77 0.32 5.02
CA VAL A 363 16.43 0.89 4.80
C VAL A 363 15.73 0.17 3.65
N ILE A 364 14.52 -0.35 3.90
CA ILE A 364 13.74 -1.13 2.93
C ILE A 364 12.47 -0.35 2.56
N TYR A 365 12.27 -0.03 1.29
CA TYR A 365 11.14 0.78 0.82
C TYR A 365 9.92 -0.04 0.41
N GLN A 366 8.74 0.39 0.85
CA GLN A 366 7.45 -0.24 0.52
C GLN A 366 6.45 0.77 -0.10
N PRO A 367 6.17 0.64 -1.40
CA PRO A 367 7.01 -0.03 -2.39
C PRO A 367 8.17 0.87 -2.84
N ALA A 368 9.28 0.24 -3.25
CA ALA A 368 10.27 0.91 -4.09
C ALA A 368 9.78 0.98 -5.55
N ILE A 369 9.26 -0.13 -6.07
CA ILE A 369 8.65 -0.22 -7.40
C ILE A 369 7.13 -0.26 -7.23
N GLY A 370 6.44 0.80 -7.66
CA GLY A 370 5.00 0.82 -7.81
C GLY A 370 4.61 0.23 -9.16
N SER A 371 4.42 -1.08 -9.22
CA SER A 371 4.01 -1.82 -10.41
C SER A 371 2.60 -2.41 -10.25
N PHE A 372 1.66 -1.51 -10.02
CA PHE A 372 0.23 -1.75 -9.85
C PHE A 372 -0.54 -0.55 -10.40
N TYR A 373 -1.84 -0.66 -10.66
CA TYR A 373 -2.58 0.44 -11.28
C TYR A 373 -2.82 1.66 -10.36
N GLU A 374 -2.96 2.85 -10.96
CA GLU A 374 -3.29 4.10 -10.26
C GLU A 374 -4.66 4.05 -9.56
N GLY A 375 -4.84 4.89 -8.54
CA GLY A 375 -6.08 4.98 -7.77
C GLY A 375 -6.26 3.86 -6.72
N ALA A 376 -5.38 2.86 -6.72
CA ALA A 376 -5.25 1.89 -5.64
C ALA A 376 -4.68 2.53 -4.36
N GLN A 377 -4.90 1.88 -3.22
CA GLN A 377 -4.44 2.39 -1.92
C GLN A 377 -2.93 2.69 -1.97
N PHE A 378 -2.55 3.83 -1.42
CA PHE A 378 -1.19 4.35 -1.36
C PHE A 378 -0.52 4.78 -2.67
N SER A 379 -1.13 4.65 -3.85
CA SER A 379 -0.63 5.38 -5.03
C SER A 379 -0.58 6.90 -4.75
N PHE A 380 0.40 7.70 -5.16
CA PHE A 380 1.78 7.40 -5.57
C PHE A 380 2.72 7.54 -4.35
N LYS A 381 3.37 6.44 -3.92
CA LYS A 381 4.40 6.41 -2.85
C LYS A 381 5.61 5.53 -3.21
N GLU A 382 6.23 5.75 -4.36
CA GLU A 382 7.25 4.84 -4.92
C GLU A 382 8.44 5.59 -5.52
N LEU A 383 9.56 4.87 -5.70
CA LEU A 383 10.79 5.37 -6.35
C LEU A 383 10.80 5.12 -7.87
N VAL A 384 10.07 4.08 -8.29
CA VAL A 384 9.88 3.69 -9.68
C VAL A 384 8.40 3.45 -9.90
N SER A 385 7.81 4.04 -10.93
CA SER A 385 6.42 3.78 -11.33
C SER A 385 6.41 3.02 -12.67
N ALA A 386 5.97 1.76 -12.64
CA ALA A 386 5.95 0.85 -13.79
C ALA A 386 4.53 0.26 -13.94
N ARG A 387 3.60 1.03 -14.51
CA ARG A 387 2.16 0.72 -14.47
C ARG A 387 1.56 0.35 -15.83
N ASP A 388 2.32 0.48 -16.91
CA ASP A 388 1.87 0.37 -18.29
C ASP A 388 2.75 -0.63 -19.07
N PRO A 389 2.75 -1.92 -18.69
CA PRO A 389 3.63 -2.94 -19.27
C PRO A 389 3.49 -3.12 -20.78
N TRP A 390 2.37 -2.74 -21.38
CA TRP A 390 2.20 -2.74 -22.85
C TRP A 390 3.05 -1.68 -23.55
N SER A 391 3.33 -0.55 -22.89
CA SER A 391 4.08 0.58 -23.45
C SER A 391 5.57 0.52 -23.16
N GLY A 392 5.96 -0.16 -22.08
CA GLY A 392 7.34 -0.16 -21.59
C GLY A 392 7.70 1.14 -20.84
N TRP A 393 6.74 2.04 -20.66
CA TRP A 393 6.93 3.29 -19.92
C TRP A 393 7.24 3.02 -18.45
N ILE A 394 8.35 3.55 -17.95
CA ILE A 394 8.77 3.46 -16.55
C ILE A 394 9.27 4.84 -16.12
N HIS A 395 8.66 5.40 -15.09
CA HIS A 395 9.15 6.63 -14.47
C HIS A 395 10.11 6.32 -13.33
N TYR A 396 11.27 6.99 -13.34
CA TYR A 396 12.30 6.92 -12.32
C TYR A 396 12.31 8.22 -11.52
N ASP A 397 11.99 8.16 -10.24
CA ASP A 397 11.86 9.35 -9.40
C ASP A 397 13.23 9.82 -8.85
N ALA A 398 13.37 11.14 -8.63
CA ALA A 398 14.59 11.73 -8.05
C ALA A 398 14.93 11.19 -6.65
N GLY A 399 13.99 10.54 -5.96
CA GLY A 399 14.26 9.75 -4.75
C GLY A 399 15.37 8.71 -4.95
N LEU A 400 15.51 8.11 -6.13
CA LEU A 400 16.61 7.17 -6.43
C LEU A 400 17.98 7.84 -6.34
N LEU A 401 18.07 9.12 -6.68
CA LEU A 401 19.32 9.88 -6.60
C LEU A 401 19.73 10.13 -5.14
N MET A 402 18.75 10.28 -4.23
CA MET A 402 19.03 10.37 -2.80
C MET A 402 19.67 9.09 -2.26
N LEU A 403 19.28 7.94 -2.80
CA LEU A 403 19.90 6.66 -2.48
C LEU A 403 21.29 6.56 -3.13
N ALA A 404 21.44 7.05 -4.37
CA ALA A 404 22.70 7.10 -5.11
C ALA A 404 23.77 7.95 -4.41
N HIS A 405 23.38 9.05 -3.74
CA HIS A 405 24.28 9.87 -2.92
C HIS A 405 24.99 9.10 -1.79
N ILE A 406 24.49 7.92 -1.42
CA ILE A 406 25.17 6.97 -0.54
C ILE A 406 25.76 5.79 -1.31
N SER A 407 24.95 5.10 -2.11
CA SER A 407 25.34 3.83 -2.75
C SER A 407 26.47 3.99 -3.76
N LYS A 408 26.49 5.06 -4.56
CA LYS A 408 27.59 5.35 -5.51
C LYS A 408 28.87 5.75 -4.80
N PHE A 409 28.77 6.42 -3.65
CA PHE A 409 29.94 7.01 -2.97
C PHE A 409 30.43 6.22 -1.77
N ALA A 410 30.03 4.95 -1.61
CA ALA A 410 30.52 4.08 -0.56
C ALA A 410 30.36 2.60 -0.96
N VAL A 411 31.28 1.75 -0.52
CA VAL A 411 31.10 0.29 -0.65
C VAL A 411 30.06 -0.15 0.37
N THR A 412 28.86 -0.48 -0.08
CA THR A 412 27.72 -0.88 0.77
C THR A 412 27.39 -2.37 0.65
N GLY A 413 26.73 -2.94 1.66
CA GLY A 413 26.29 -4.33 1.67
C GLY A 413 26.55 -5.05 2.98
N TRP A 414 26.74 -6.37 2.92
CA TRP A 414 27.08 -7.20 4.08
C TRP A 414 28.55 -7.57 4.04
N GLU A 415 29.19 -7.44 5.20
CA GLU A 415 30.57 -7.90 5.40
C GLU A 415 30.60 -9.43 5.45
N ASN A 416 31.73 -10.01 5.08
CA ASN A 416 32.01 -11.44 5.25
C ASN A 416 32.62 -11.74 6.63
N GLU A 417 32.63 -13.01 7.01
CA GLU A 417 33.05 -13.46 8.34
C GLU A 417 34.51 -13.09 8.69
N ASP A 418 35.37 -12.96 7.68
CA ASP A 418 36.78 -12.57 7.78
C ASP A 418 37.03 -11.06 7.64
N ASN A 419 35.98 -10.24 7.46
CA ASN A 419 36.04 -8.78 7.39
C ASN A 419 36.95 -8.25 6.26
N THR A 420 36.81 -8.81 5.06
CA THR A 420 37.61 -8.49 3.87
C THR A 420 36.78 -7.99 2.69
N ALA A 421 35.45 -8.00 2.75
CA ALA A 421 34.58 -7.45 1.70
C ALA A 421 34.63 -5.91 1.66
N GLY A 422 35.19 -5.26 2.69
CA GLY A 422 35.55 -3.85 2.68
C GLY A 422 34.35 -2.92 2.80
N ILE A 423 33.26 -3.38 3.43
CA ILE A 423 32.03 -2.60 3.55
C ILE A 423 32.30 -1.35 4.41
N TRP A 424 31.86 -0.19 3.96
CA TRP A 424 32.13 1.05 4.69
C TRP A 424 31.35 1.11 6.00
N ARG A 425 31.96 1.70 7.02
CA ARG A 425 31.36 1.91 8.33
C ARG A 425 30.67 3.27 8.36
N ALA A 426 29.41 3.28 8.76
CA ALA A 426 28.75 4.52 9.12
C ALA A 426 29.32 5.01 10.45
N VAL A 427 29.75 6.27 10.51
CA VAL A 427 30.49 6.84 11.65
C VAL A 427 29.55 7.73 12.47
N PRO A 428 29.04 7.26 13.63
CA PRO A 428 28.08 8.02 14.42
C PRO A 428 28.57 9.40 14.89
N GLN A 429 29.86 9.49 15.21
CA GLN A 429 30.51 10.70 15.69
C GLN A 429 30.63 11.77 14.60
N ALA A 430 30.61 11.36 13.34
CA ALA A 430 30.67 12.22 12.16
C ALA A 430 29.34 12.24 11.40
N SER A 431 28.21 12.05 12.09
CA SER A 431 26.87 12.12 11.50
C SER A 431 25.92 12.89 12.41
N LYS A 432 25.07 13.76 11.84
CA LYS A 432 24.16 14.62 12.61
C LYS A 432 22.86 14.87 11.86
N CYS A 433 21.77 15.01 12.60
CA CYS A 433 20.46 15.36 12.05
C CYS A 433 19.71 16.25 13.03
N THR A 434 19.37 17.46 12.59
CA THR A 434 18.53 18.41 13.34
C THR A 434 17.10 18.47 12.81
N ALA A 435 16.77 17.69 11.77
CA ALA A 435 15.42 17.59 11.25
C ALA A 435 14.44 17.05 12.31
N ASP A 436 13.25 17.62 12.37
CA ASP A 436 12.20 17.27 13.34
C ASP A 436 11.23 16.22 12.78
N GLY A 437 10.22 15.79 13.56
CA GLY A 437 9.19 14.84 13.10
C GLY A 437 9.64 13.38 13.03
N THR A 438 8.81 12.53 12.43
CA THR A 438 9.04 11.07 12.34
C THR A 438 8.69 10.48 10.99
N ASN A 439 7.50 10.81 10.48
CA ASN A 439 7.03 10.44 9.16
C ASN A 439 5.79 11.32 8.87
N PRO A 440 5.94 12.43 8.12
CA PRO A 440 7.17 12.90 7.49
C PRO A 440 8.17 13.49 8.49
N VAL A 441 9.46 13.43 8.15
CA VAL A 441 10.51 14.23 8.80
C VAL A 441 10.48 15.66 8.24
N ASN A 442 10.94 16.64 9.02
CA ASN A 442 10.96 18.04 8.60
C ASN A 442 12.39 18.61 8.71
N GLY A 443 13.07 18.74 7.58
CA GLY A 443 14.42 19.34 7.49
C GLY A 443 14.43 20.84 7.18
N ARG A 444 13.26 21.48 7.10
CA ARG A 444 13.09 22.84 6.57
C ARG A 444 13.47 23.93 7.55
N ASN A 445 13.80 23.55 8.79
CA ASN A 445 14.37 24.43 9.80
C ASN A 445 15.80 24.89 9.44
N GLY A 446 16.45 24.29 8.44
CA GLY A 446 17.77 24.67 7.96
C GLY A 446 18.83 24.45 9.02
N GLY A 447 19.11 23.20 9.34
CA GLY A 447 20.17 22.83 10.28
C GLY A 447 20.98 21.66 9.74
N GLU A 448 21.85 21.13 10.58
CA GLU A 448 22.79 20.09 10.19
C GLU A 448 22.10 18.74 9.97
N ASN A 449 21.96 18.33 8.70
CA ASN A 449 21.49 17.01 8.31
C ASN A 449 22.50 16.33 7.38
N TYR A 450 23.35 15.45 7.94
CA TYR A 450 24.36 14.73 7.19
C TYR A 450 24.70 13.37 7.82
N MET A 451 25.18 12.45 6.97
CA MET A 451 25.67 11.14 7.36
C MET A 451 27.02 10.86 6.70
N THR A 452 27.99 10.37 7.47
CA THR A 452 29.33 10.03 6.97
C THR A 452 29.57 8.54 7.00
N LEU A 453 30.00 7.98 5.86
CA LEU A 453 30.51 6.62 5.71
C LEU A 453 32.02 6.69 5.46
N ALA A 454 32.78 5.75 6.03
CA ALA A 454 34.23 5.69 5.84
C ALA A 454 34.71 4.25 5.61
N SER A 455 35.74 4.12 4.77
CA SER A 455 36.44 2.87 4.50
C SER A 455 37.07 2.31 5.78
N PRO A 456 36.98 0.98 6.06
CA PRO A 456 37.67 0.37 7.19
C PRO A 456 39.20 0.52 7.12
N ALA A 457 39.77 0.73 5.93
CA ALA A 457 41.19 1.01 5.75
C ALA A 457 41.59 2.45 6.17
N LYS A 458 40.59 3.31 6.42
CA LYS A 458 40.72 4.74 6.79
C LYS A 458 41.31 5.63 5.69
N ASP A 459 41.29 5.17 4.46
CA ASP A 459 41.85 5.84 3.28
C ASP A 459 40.80 6.60 2.45
N ASN A 460 39.51 6.36 2.72
CA ASN A 460 38.42 7.04 2.02
C ASN A 460 37.22 7.33 2.92
N PHE A 461 36.48 8.39 2.60
CA PHE A 461 35.19 8.70 3.22
C PHE A 461 34.28 9.49 2.28
N SER A 462 32.99 9.45 2.59
CA SER A 462 31.95 10.24 1.92
C SER A 462 30.95 10.75 2.94
N THR A 463 30.56 12.01 2.82
CA THR A 463 29.54 12.64 3.64
C THR A 463 28.40 13.12 2.74
N MET A 464 27.22 12.53 2.90
CA MET A 464 25.99 13.02 2.29
C MET A 464 25.38 14.09 3.19
N ILE A 465 25.07 15.25 2.61
CA ILE A 465 24.46 16.42 3.24
C ILE A 465 23.11 16.68 2.56
N VAL A 466 22.06 16.93 3.34
CA VAL A 466 20.72 17.25 2.81
C VAL A 466 20.27 18.61 3.33
N ASN A 467 20.04 19.53 2.41
CA ASN A 467 19.45 20.83 2.69
C ASN A 467 18.02 20.89 2.15
N ASP A 468 17.05 20.51 2.98
CA ASP A 468 15.61 20.62 2.69
C ASP A 468 15.03 21.99 3.09
N SER A 469 15.86 23.03 3.17
CA SER A 469 15.47 24.37 3.64
C SER A 469 15.68 25.45 2.60
N GLU A 470 15.08 26.61 2.85
CA GLU A 470 15.22 27.84 2.05
C GLU A 470 16.57 28.56 2.25
N TYR A 471 17.39 28.12 3.22
CA TYR A 471 18.65 28.79 3.58
C TYR A 471 19.83 28.19 2.83
N PRO A 472 20.74 29.01 2.26
CA PRO A 472 22.07 28.54 1.89
C PRO A 472 22.80 27.99 3.11
N MET A 473 23.54 26.90 2.93
CA MET A 473 24.33 26.27 3.98
C MET A 473 25.82 26.26 3.61
N GLU A 474 26.69 26.45 4.59
CA GLU A 474 28.14 26.27 4.45
C GLU A 474 28.65 25.29 5.51
N TYR A 475 29.35 24.24 5.06
CA TYR A 475 29.89 23.18 5.90
C TYR A 475 31.41 23.27 5.97
N LYS A 476 31.94 23.24 7.18
CA LYS A 476 33.37 23.03 7.45
C LYS A 476 33.62 21.56 7.75
N ILE A 477 34.44 20.91 6.94
CA ILE A 477 34.77 19.48 7.07
C ILE A 477 36.24 19.37 7.46
N GLN A 478 36.53 18.62 8.53
CA GLN A 478 37.89 18.36 8.98
C GLN A 478 38.07 16.86 9.23
N THR A 479 39.21 16.31 8.80
CA THR A 479 39.58 14.92 9.08
C THR A 479 40.74 14.86 10.07
N LYS A 480 40.79 13.78 10.87
CA LYS A 480 41.88 13.49 11.82
C LYS A 480 42.18 12.00 11.78
N ASN A 481 43.45 11.60 11.88
CA ASN A 481 43.86 10.18 11.92
C ASN A 481 43.32 9.33 10.76
N MET A 482 43.07 9.95 9.62
CA MET A 482 42.76 9.28 8.35
C MET A 482 44.06 9.11 7.55
N LYS A 483 44.10 8.12 6.67
CA LYS A 483 45.22 7.84 5.76
C LYS A 483 44.98 8.46 4.39
N LEU A 484 44.71 9.77 4.38
CA LEU A 484 44.50 10.53 3.14
C LEU A 484 45.84 11.02 2.60
N ALA A 485 45.90 11.31 1.31
CA ALA A 485 47.04 12.02 0.72
C ALA A 485 47.16 13.44 1.30
N GLU A 486 48.37 14.00 1.32
CA GLU A 486 48.61 15.36 1.86
C GLU A 486 47.86 16.43 1.05
N ASP A 487 47.68 16.22 -0.25
CA ASP A 487 46.99 17.09 -1.20
C ASP A 487 45.58 16.60 -1.56
N GLN A 488 44.97 15.77 -0.70
CA GLN A 488 43.66 15.19 -0.95
C GLN A 488 42.62 16.27 -1.25
N ASN A 489 41.96 16.17 -2.41
CA ASN A 489 40.79 16.96 -2.75
C ASN A 489 39.51 16.21 -2.40
N LEU A 490 38.43 16.94 -2.15
CA LEU A 490 37.10 16.35 -2.01
C LEU A 490 36.22 16.73 -3.19
N GLU A 491 35.72 15.76 -3.95
CA GLU A 491 34.72 16.02 -4.98
C GLU A 491 33.37 16.37 -4.34
N ILE A 492 32.61 17.26 -5.00
CA ILE A 492 31.32 17.76 -4.56
C ILE A 492 30.28 17.40 -5.61
N TRP A 493 29.35 16.52 -5.26
CA TRP A 493 28.29 16.03 -6.13
C TRP A 493 26.93 16.55 -5.68
N GLU A 494 26.18 17.22 -6.56
CA GLU A 494 24.89 17.86 -6.26
C GLU A 494 23.71 17.13 -6.94
N THR A 495 22.58 17.05 -6.24
CA THR A 495 21.25 16.86 -6.83
C THR A 495 20.32 17.98 -6.37
N ARG A 496 19.70 18.70 -7.31
CA ARG A 496 18.63 19.68 -7.07
C ARG A 496 17.75 19.85 -8.31
N ALA A 497 16.65 20.59 -8.17
CA ALA A 497 15.83 20.98 -9.31
C ALA A 497 16.62 21.86 -10.31
N ALA A 498 16.23 21.80 -11.58
CA ALA A 498 16.70 22.69 -12.63
C ALA A 498 16.47 24.17 -12.27
N ASP A 499 17.31 25.05 -12.81
CA ASP A 499 17.01 26.49 -12.82
C ASP A 499 16.04 26.77 -13.99
N ASP A 500 16.60 26.92 -15.18
CA ASP A 500 15.84 27.24 -16.41
C ASP A 500 15.97 26.17 -17.51
N GLY A 501 16.86 25.18 -17.38
CA GLY A 501 17.11 24.16 -18.40
C GLY A 501 16.25 22.90 -18.27
N ALA A 502 16.77 21.78 -18.78
CA ALA A 502 16.12 20.47 -18.70
C ALA A 502 15.86 20.10 -17.24
N PHE A 503 14.73 19.44 -16.96
CA PHE A 503 14.26 19.19 -15.59
C PHE A 503 15.28 18.47 -14.69
N ASN A 504 16.19 17.69 -15.28
CA ASN A 504 17.21 16.88 -14.63
C ASN A 504 18.65 17.43 -14.78
N GLU A 505 18.85 18.67 -15.25
CA GLU A 505 20.19 19.23 -15.56
C GLU A 505 21.17 19.28 -14.37
N ASN A 506 20.62 19.26 -13.15
CA ASN A 506 21.34 19.31 -11.88
C ASN A 506 21.21 18.00 -11.09
N TYR A 507 20.85 16.89 -11.72
CA TYR A 507 20.73 15.58 -11.07
C TYR A 507 22.09 14.86 -11.07
N MET A 508 22.57 14.47 -9.88
CA MET A 508 23.82 13.72 -9.67
C MET A 508 25.02 14.28 -10.46
N LYS A 509 25.37 15.54 -10.22
CA LYS A 509 26.40 16.27 -10.99
C LYS A 509 27.59 16.63 -10.12
N CYS A 510 28.80 16.32 -10.56
CA CYS A 510 30.01 16.88 -9.96
C CYS A 510 30.10 18.38 -10.28
N ILE A 511 30.03 19.22 -9.24
CA ILE A 511 30.05 20.69 -9.37
C ILE A 511 31.41 21.30 -9.04
N GLY A 512 32.40 20.46 -8.72
CA GLY A 512 33.78 20.86 -8.47
C GLY A 512 34.42 20.11 -7.30
N THR A 513 35.57 20.60 -6.85
CA THR A 513 36.35 20.02 -5.75
C THR A 513 36.64 21.06 -4.66
N ALA A 514 36.56 20.66 -3.39
CA ALA A 514 37.07 21.44 -2.26
C ALA A 514 38.51 21.03 -1.92
N LYS A 515 39.33 22.04 -1.61
CA LYS A 515 40.69 21.88 -1.06
C LYS A 515 40.69 22.23 0.43
N ALA A 516 41.53 21.57 1.19
CA ALA A 516 41.78 21.95 2.57
C ALA A 516 42.52 23.29 2.63
N ASP A 517 42.21 24.11 3.63
CA ASP A 517 43.04 25.25 4.01
C ASP A 517 44.29 24.81 4.78
N ASP A 518 45.14 25.77 5.17
CA ASP A 518 46.37 25.52 5.95
C ASP A 518 46.11 24.83 7.31
N ASN A 519 44.86 24.81 7.79
CA ASN A 519 44.43 24.14 9.02
C ASN A 519 43.80 22.76 8.77
N GLY A 520 43.83 22.28 7.52
CA GLY A 520 43.24 20.99 7.13
C GLY A 520 41.71 21.02 7.05
N VAL A 521 41.09 22.19 6.87
CA VAL A 521 39.63 22.35 6.82
C VAL A 521 39.15 22.59 5.39
N TYR A 522 38.21 21.77 4.94
CA TYR A 522 37.51 21.93 3.67
C TYR A 522 36.23 22.77 3.88
N THR A 523 35.95 23.70 2.99
CA THR A 523 34.72 24.51 3.01
C THR A 523 33.83 24.14 1.83
N VAL A 524 32.60 23.71 2.10
CA VAL A 524 31.63 23.27 1.08
C VAL A 524 30.33 24.07 1.21
N LYS A 525 29.84 24.61 0.10
CA LYS A 525 28.57 25.33 0.03
C LYS A 525 27.48 24.41 -0.49
N VAL A 526 26.31 24.45 0.14
CA VAL A 526 25.14 23.63 -0.20
C VAL A 526 23.94 24.55 -0.42
N LYS A 527 23.38 24.52 -1.62
CA LYS A 527 22.25 25.38 -2.01
C LYS A 527 20.96 24.99 -1.28
N PRO A 528 19.98 25.91 -1.16
CA PRO A 528 18.62 25.57 -0.73
C PRO A 528 18.05 24.38 -1.55
N TYR A 529 17.20 23.58 -0.90
CA TYR A 529 16.47 22.47 -1.54
C TYR A 529 17.36 21.54 -2.40
N SER A 530 18.50 21.13 -1.86
CA SER A 530 19.48 20.27 -2.54
C SER A 530 20.03 19.15 -1.65
N ALA A 531 20.57 18.11 -2.27
CA ALA A 531 21.43 17.13 -1.63
C ALA A 531 22.84 17.21 -2.22
N VAL A 532 23.86 17.08 -1.37
CA VAL A 532 25.26 17.13 -1.75
C VAL A 532 26.02 15.97 -1.12
N THR A 533 26.80 15.23 -1.91
CA THR A 533 27.82 14.31 -1.39
C THR A 533 29.19 14.91 -1.55
N VAL A 534 29.96 14.93 -0.46
CA VAL A 534 31.36 15.32 -0.44
C VAL A 534 32.20 14.07 -0.21
N THR A 535 33.13 13.76 -1.11
CA THR A 535 33.85 12.46 -1.09
C THR A 535 35.32 12.59 -1.41
N THR A 536 36.15 11.68 -0.86
CA THR A 536 37.56 11.51 -1.25
C THR A 536 37.72 10.79 -2.58
N LEU A 537 36.69 10.06 -3.03
CA LEU A 537 36.70 9.37 -4.31
C LEU A 537 36.86 10.40 -5.45
N GLN A 538 37.72 10.09 -6.42
CA GLN A 538 37.92 10.92 -7.61
C GLN A 538 37.23 10.21 -8.79
N VAL A 539 35.93 10.46 -8.95
CA VAL A 539 35.02 9.70 -9.82
C VAL A 539 34.24 10.60 -10.78
N ALA A 540 34.63 11.87 -10.92
CA ALA A 540 34.00 12.82 -11.86
C ALA A 540 33.96 12.32 -13.31
N ASP A 541 34.94 11.52 -13.72
CA ASP A 541 35.04 10.94 -15.07
C ASP A 541 34.59 9.46 -15.14
N ASP A 542 34.08 8.90 -14.03
CA ASP A 542 33.62 7.51 -13.99
C ASP A 542 32.21 7.37 -14.61
N GLU A 543 32.06 6.42 -15.54
CA GLU A 543 30.81 6.20 -16.27
C GLU A 543 29.65 5.76 -15.35
N GLU A 544 29.93 4.93 -14.33
CA GLU A 544 28.90 4.46 -13.40
C GLU A 544 28.37 5.61 -12.52
N HIS A 545 29.27 6.52 -12.10
CA HIS A 545 28.93 7.68 -11.28
C HIS A 545 28.15 8.74 -12.07
N THR A 546 28.61 9.05 -13.28
CA THR A 546 28.03 10.06 -14.18
C THR A 546 26.78 9.59 -14.94
N LYS A 547 26.48 8.28 -14.93
CA LYS A 547 25.28 7.74 -15.57
C LYS A 547 24.01 8.46 -15.10
N ALA A 548 23.33 9.07 -16.08
CA ALA A 548 22.08 9.79 -15.86
C ALA A 548 20.95 8.85 -15.41
N LEU A 549 20.00 9.41 -14.66
CA LEU A 549 18.73 8.75 -14.37
C LEU A 549 18.00 8.49 -15.71
N PRO A 550 17.50 7.26 -15.96
CA PRO A 550 16.71 7.00 -17.15
C PRO A 550 15.48 7.92 -17.20
N VAL A 551 15.19 8.45 -18.39
CA VAL A 551 14.02 9.29 -18.64
C VAL A 551 13.00 8.47 -19.40
N GLU A 552 11.73 8.55 -18.98
CA GLU A 552 10.66 7.81 -19.63
C GLU A 552 10.50 8.12 -21.13
N GLY A 553 10.18 7.08 -21.90
CA GLY A 553 9.85 7.19 -23.32
C GLY A 553 8.38 7.53 -23.56
N GLU A 554 7.88 7.21 -24.77
CA GLU A 554 6.47 7.40 -25.12
C GLU A 554 5.54 6.51 -24.27
N ARG A 555 4.46 7.09 -23.74
CA ARG A 555 3.45 6.39 -22.94
C ARG A 555 2.23 6.03 -23.79
N VAL A 556 2.33 5.01 -24.63
CA VAL A 556 1.21 4.59 -25.51
C VAL A 556 0.02 4.01 -24.73
N VAL A 557 -1.19 4.17 -25.26
CA VAL A 557 -2.44 3.60 -24.70
C VAL A 557 -2.48 2.08 -24.94
N LEU A 558 -3.05 1.32 -24.00
CA LEU A 558 -3.38 -0.09 -24.27
C LEU A 558 -4.46 -0.15 -25.37
N ASP A 559 -4.02 -0.57 -26.55
CA ASP A 559 -4.83 -0.64 -27.76
C ASP A 559 -4.30 -1.79 -28.62
N THR A 560 -5.06 -2.87 -28.76
CA THR A 560 -4.54 -4.15 -29.27
C THR A 560 -5.40 -4.72 -30.38
N ASP A 561 -4.84 -5.70 -31.10
CA ASP A 561 -5.64 -6.59 -31.94
C ASP A 561 -6.61 -7.45 -31.12
N ARG A 562 -7.46 -8.22 -31.82
CA ARG A 562 -8.44 -9.13 -31.21
C ARG A 562 -7.82 -10.25 -30.37
N THR A 563 -6.52 -10.55 -30.55
CA THR A 563 -5.82 -11.54 -29.71
C THR A 563 -5.29 -10.92 -28.42
N GLY A 564 -5.33 -9.58 -28.31
CA GLY A 564 -4.69 -8.83 -27.24
C GLY A 564 -3.17 -8.80 -27.32
N SER A 565 -2.53 -9.52 -28.25
CA SER A 565 -1.09 -9.81 -28.18
C SER A 565 -0.23 -8.85 -28.96
N LYS A 566 -0.83 -8.01 -29.81
CA LYS A 566 -0.11 -6.98 -30.56
C LYS A 566 -0.79 -5.65 -30.39
N GLN A 567 0.01 -4.61 -30.24
CA GLN A 567 -0.50 -3.25 -30.29
C GLN A 567 -1.04 -2.96 -31.70
N ASP A 568 -2.29 -2.51 -31.78
CA ASP A 568 -2.96 -2.20 -33.04
C ASP A 568 -4.05 -1.13 -32.80
N VAL A 569 -3.71 0.12 -33.13
CA VAL A 569 -4.63 1.26 -32.95
C VAL A 569 -5.80 1.25 -33.95
N GLU A 570 -5.67 0.51 -35.04
CA GLU A 570 -6.67 0.44 -36.11
C GLU A 570 -7.73 -0.63 -35.85
N SER A 571 -7.48 -1.58 -34.94
CA SER A 571 -8.43 -2.61 -34.54
C SER A 571 -9.64 -2.03 -33.80
N ASP A 572 -10.76 -2.75 -33.82
CA ASP A 572 -11.97 -2.40 -33.05
C ASP A 572 -11.83 -2.76 -31.54
N TYR A 573 -10.69 -3.30 -31.13
CA TYR A 573 -10.40 -3.78 -29.77
C TYR A 573 -9.48 -2.81 -29.03
N LEU A 574 -9.75 -2.61 -27.74
CA LEU A 574 -8.81 -1.98 -26.82
C LEU A 574 -7.95 -3.03 -26.10
N TYR A 575 -8.57 -4.16 -25.75
CA TYR A 575 -7.90 -5.30 -25.17
C TYR A 575 -8.74 -6.56 -25.38
N ALA A 576 -8.07 -7.70 -25.50
CA ALA A 576 -8.71 -9.00 -25.45
C ALA A 576 -7.77 -10.01 -24.75
N ASP A 577 -8.35 -11.03 -24.13
CA ASP A 577 -7.58 -12.13 -23.54
C ASP A 577 -8.45 -13.39 -23.46
N ASP A 578 -7.98 -14.47 -24.10
CA ASP A 578 -8.55 -15.82 -24.02
C ASP A 578 -7.89 -16.67 -22.93
N PHE A 579 -6.86 -16.14 -22.26
CA PHE A 579 -6.09 -16.79 -21.19
C PHE A 579 -5.36 -18.08 -21.57
N GLU A 580 -5.31 -18.43 -22.86
CA GLU A 580 -4.64 -19.64 -23.36
C GLU A 580 -3.12 -19.46 -23.41
N TYR A 581 -2.65 -18.29 -23.85
CA TYR A 581 -1.23 -17.95 -24.00
C TYR A 581 -0.39 -18.97 -24.79
N ALA A 582 -1.04 -19.75 -25.66
CA ALA A 582 -0.39 -20.76 -26.48
C ALA A 582 0.72 -20.15 -27.34
N GLY A 583 1.94 -20.68 -27.21
CA GLY A 583 3.11 -20.20 -27.95
C GLY A 583 3.72 -18.89 -27.46
N LYS A 584 3.17 -18.27 -26.40
CA LYS A 584 3.82 -17.13 -25.75
C LYS A 584 5.03 -17.60 -24.94
N THR A 585 6.08 -16.79 -24.96
CA THR A 585 7.31 -17.07 -24.23
C THR A 585 7.82 -15.84 -23.50
N VAL A 586 8.66 -16.05 -22.49
CA VAL A 586 9.28 -15.01 -21.65
C VAL A 586 10.81 -15.11 -21.81
N PRO A 587 11.52 -14.02 -22.09
CA PRO A 587 12.97 -14.07 -22.26
C PRO A 587 13.71 -14.25 -20.94
N VAL A 588 14.85 -14.94 -20.99
CA VAL A 588 15.72 -15.19 -19.85
C VAL A 588 16.81 -14.14 -19.77
N LEU A 589 16.90 -13.42 -18.65
CA LEU A 589 17.96 -12.43 -18.40
C LEU A 589 19.32 -13.12 -18.32
N ASP A 590 20.39 -12.48 -18.79
CA ASP A 590 21.77 -13.00 -18.70
C ASP A 590 22.48 -12.68 -17.38
N GLY A 591 21.92 -11.78 -16.56
CA GLY A 591 22.55 -11.27 -15.34
C GLY A 591 23.51 -10.10 -15.56
N LYS A 592 23.56 -9.53 -16.76
CA LYS A 592 24.44 -8.42 -17.15
C LYS A 592 23.66 -7.28 -17.83
N GLY A 593 22.36 -7.19 -17.55
CA GLY A 593 21.45 -6.21 -18.17
C GLY A 593 20.99 -6.58 -19.58
N GLY A 594 21.25 -7.81 -20.04
CA GLY A 594 20.82 -8.34 -21.33
C GLY A 594 20.05 -9.66 -21.21
N PHE A 595 20.08 -10.45 -22.29
CA PHE A 595 19.35 -11.71 -22.40
C PHE A 595 20.26 -12.82 -22.90
N THR A 596 19.99 -14.06 -22.49
CA THR A 596 20.79 -15.23 -22.94
C THR A 596 20.51 -15.63 -24.39
N GLY A 597 19.41 -15.12 -24.97
CA GLY A 597 18.86 -15.59 -26.25
C GLY A 597 17.87 -16.75 -26.08
N GLU A 598 17.73 -17.30 -24.87
CA GLU A 598 16.76 -18.33 -24.53
C GLU A 598 15.44 -17.72 -24.04
N THR A 599 14.37 -18.48 -24.18
CA THR A 599 13.02 -18.11 -23.74
C THR A 599 12.36 -19.28 -23.01
N GLU A 600 11.51 -18.99 -22.04
CA GLU A 600 10.69 -19.95 -21.29
C GLU A 600 9.23 -19.87 -21.73
N ASP A 601 8.47 -20.96 -21.57
CA ASP A 601 7.01 -20.94 -21.79
C ASP A 601 6.32 -19.99 -20.80
N TYR A 602 5.36 -19.19 -21.30
CA TYR A 602 4.68 -18.17 -20.50
C TYR A 602 3.90 -18.76 -19.31
N ILE A 603 3.15 -19.86 -19.52
CA ILE A 603 2.37 -20.48 -18.45
C ILE A 603 3.32 -21.12 -17.43
N GLN A 604 4.30 -21.90 -17.89
CA GLN A 604 5.19 -22.64 -16.99
C GLN A 604 6.06 -21.72 -16.13
N SER A 605 6.64 -20.66 -16.70
CA SER A 605 7.51 -19.72 -15.97
C SER A 605 6.75 -18.87 -14.94
N ARG A 606 5.42 -18.76 -15.04
CA ARG A 606 4.62 -17.82 -14.24
C ARG A 606 3.64 -18.45 -13.27
N GLY A 607 3.76 -19.74 -13.00
CA GLY A 607 2.88 -20.44 -12.04
C GLY A 607 2.38 -21.80 -12.51
N GLY A 608 2.52 -22.11 -13.80
CA GLY A 608 2.09 -23.36 -14.42
C GLY A 608 0.56 -23.48 -14.55
N ASP A 609 0.11 -24.65 -15.00
CA ASP A 609 -1.28 -24.95 -15.38
C ASP A 609 -2.34 -24.71 -14.28
N THR A 610 -1.97 -24.42 -13.05
CA THR A 610 -2.94 -24.25 -11.94
C THR A 610 -2.82 -22.92 -11.21
N GLY A 611 -1.97 -22.01 -11.69
CA GLY A 611 -1.75 -20.74 -11.01
C GLY A 611 -0.92 -19.73 -11.78
N ALA A 612 -0.95 -19.72 -13.12
CA ALA A 612 -0.11 -18.79 -13.86
C ALA A 612 -0.59 -17.33 -13.70
N MET A 613 0.34 -16.38 -13.55
CA MET A 613 0.02 -14.95 -13.49
C MET A 613 -0.58 -14.49 -14.83
N ALA A 614 -1.85 -14.10 -14.81
CA ALA A 614 -2.56 -13.59 -15.97
C ALA A 614 -2.05 -12.20 -16.36
N ARG A 615 -2.01 -11.94 -17.66
CA ARG A 615 -1.45 -10.71 -18.23
C ARG A 615 -2.27 -9.48 -17.85
N TYR A 616 -1.58 -8.41 -17.49
CA TYR A 616 -2.12 -7.08 -17.16
C TYR A 616 -3.14 -7.09 -16.03
N THR A 617 -3.05 -8.06 -15.12
CA THR A 617 -3.92 -8.16 -13.96
C THR A 617 -3.29 -7.51 -12.74
N HIS A 618 -4.08 -6.70 -12.02
CA HIS A 618 -3.73 -6.19 -10.70
C HIS A 618 -4.86 -6.54 -9.73
N THR A 619 -4.56 -7.43 -8.79
CA THR A 619 -5.56 -7.98 -7.89
C THR A 619 -5.74 -7.08 -6.66
N MET A 620 -6.98 -6.72 -6.32
CA MET A 620 -7.31 -5.93 -5.12
C MET A 620 -7.78 -6.80 -3.96
N ASN A 621 -8.29 -8.01 -4.24
CA ASN A 621 -8.61 -9.05 -3.25
C ASN A 621 -8.74 -10.40 -3.95
N GLY A 622 -8.45 -11.50 -3.24
CA GLY A 622 -8.47 -12.85 -3.81
C GLY A 622 -7.17 -13.16 -4.55
N ALA A 623 -7.20 -14.16 -5.42
CA ALA A 623 -6.13 -14.42 -6.39
C ALA A 623 -6.81 -14.82 -7.70
N PHE A 624 -6.46 -14.15 -8.79
CA PHE A 624 -6.99 -14.42 -10.13
C PHE A 624 -5.83 -14.94 -10.97
N GLU A 625 -5.85 -16.24 -11.26
CA GLU A 625 -4.74 -16.94 -11.89
C GLU A 625 -5.26 -17.75 -13.07
N VAL A 626 -4.43 -17.91 -14.10
CA VAL A 626 -4.73 -18.83 -15.19
C VAL A 626 -4.72 -20.25 -14.67
N TYR A 627 -5.78 -20.98 -15.00
CA TYR A 627 -6.07 -22.32 -14.54
C TYR A 627 -6.52 -23.18 -15.70
N LYS A 628 -5.86 -24.31 -15.87
CA LYS A 628 -6.23 -25.33 -16.83
C LYS A 628 -7.41 -26.13 -16.32
N THR A 629 -8.50 -26.02 -17.04
CA THR A 629 -9.74 -26.73 -16.77
C THR A 629 -9.60 -28.23 -17.03
N GLN A 630 -10.62 -29.00 -16.60
CA GLN A 630 -10.67 -30.44 -16.89
C GLN A 630 -10.86 -30.75 -18.38
N SER A 631 -11.40 -29.82 -19.18
CA SER A 631 -11.48 -29.95 -20.64
C SER A 631 -10.14 -29.71 -21.33
N GLY A 632 -9.15 -29.15 -20.62
CA GLY A 632 -7.80 -28.90 -21.11
C GLY A 632 -7.55 -27.47 -21.58
N GLU A 633 -8.60 -26.65 -21.66
CA GLU A 633 -8.54 -25.20 -21.93
C GLU A 633 -8.02 -24.45 -20.70
N HIS A 634 -7.37 -23.32 -20.89
CA HIS A 634 -6.95 -22.40 -19.83
C HIS A 634 -7.96 -21.27 -19.68
N VAL A 635 -8.29 -20.93 -18.43
CA VAL A 635 -9.23 -19.85 -18.10
C VAL A 635 -8.67 -19.00 -16.96
N LEU A 636 -9.15 -17.77 -16.80
CA LEU A 636 -8.88 -17.00 -15.60
C LEU A 636 -9.78 -17.49 -14.46
N ARG A 637 -9.19 -17.97 -13.36
CA ARG A 637 -9.95 -18.48 -12.21
C ARG A 637 -9.63 -17.71 -10.95
N GLN A 638 -10.66 -17.31 -10.22
CA GLN A 638 -10.47 -16.87 -8.83
C GLN A 638 -10.18 -18.08 -7.94
N GLN A 639 -9.09 -18.04 -7.16
CA GLN A 639 -8.51 -19.23 -6.48
C GLN A 639 -8.82 -19.34 -4.97
N THR A 640 -9.57 -18.41 -4.37
CA THR A 640 -9.95 -18.49 -2.95
C THR A 640 -11.36 -19.03 -2.81
N ASP A 641 -11.55 -20.19 -2.20
CA ASP A 641 -12.86 -20.78 -1.94
C ASP A 641 -13.17 -20.88 -0.45
N ILE A 642 -14.34 -20.38 -0.06
CA ILE A 642 -14.78 -20.33 1.35
C ILE A 642 -14.86 -21.70 2.04
N THR A 643 -15.06 -22.77 1.28
CA THR A 643 -15.23 -24.14 1.82
C THR A 643 -13.92 -24.92 1.78
N GLU A 644 -13.16 -24.83 0.69
CA GLU A 644 -11.94 -25.62 0.48
C GLU A 644 -10.71 -24.98 1.12
N THR A 645 -10.40 -23.73 0.78
CA THR A 645 -9.24 -23.01 1.30
C THR A 645 -9.59 -22.20 2.54
N GLY A 646 -10.88 -21.86 2.71
CA GLY A 646 -11.32 -20.78 3.57
C GLY A 646 -10.88 -19.41 3.03
N VAL A 647 -11.24 -18.35 3.75
CA VAL A 647 -11.06 -16.96 3.28
C VAL A 647 -9.80 -16.29 3.87
N GLY A 648 -9.17 -16.83 4.91
CA GLY A 648 -7.95 -16.23 5.48
C GLY A 648 -8.14 -14.89 6.21
N GLY A 649 -7.06 -14.41 6.83
CA GLY A 649 -6.97 -13.07 7.44
C GLY A 649 -6.66 -12.00 6.39
N SER A 650 -6.98 -10.73 6.67
CA SER A 650 -6.72 -9.59 5.79
C SER A 650 -6.66 -8.31 6.60
N TRP A 651 -5.97 -7.28 6.11
CA TRP A 651 -6.12 -5.92 6.61
C TRP A 651 -7.36 -5.27 6.02
N ASN A 652 -7.48 -5.30 4.69
CA ASN A 652 -8.62 -4.76 3.96
C ASN A 652 -9.51 -5.92 3.46
N SER A 653 -10.46 -6.34 4.28
CA SER A 653 -11.39 -7.42 3.89
C SER A 653 -12.28 -6.99 2.73
N GLY A 654 -12.25 -7.74 1.64
CA GLY A 654 -13.10 -7.54 0.47
C GLY A 654 -13.57 -8.86 -0.13
N ALA A 655 -14.48 -8.74 -1.09
CA ALA A 655 -14.74 -9.80 -2.06
C ALA A 655 -13.66 -9.75 -3.15
N PRO A 656 -13.38 -10.86 -3.86
CA PRO A 656 -12.37 -10.90 -4.89
C PRO A 656 -12.63 -9.91 -6.03
N VAL A 657 -11.58 -9.18 -6.42
CA VAL A 657 -11.58 -8.19 -7.51
C VAL A 657 -10.20 -8.17 -8.15
N THR A 658 -10.15 -8.16 -9.48
CA THR A 658 -8.95 -7.86 -10.27
C THR A 658 -9.25 -6.75 -11.27
N LEU A 659 -8.27 -5.87 -11.46
CA LEU A 659 -8.30 -4.74 -12.38
C LEU A 659 -7.52 -5.11 -13.65
N ILE A 660 -8.00 -4.64 -14.81
CA ILE A 660 -7.35 -4.87 -16.12
C ILE A 660 -7.54 -3.63 -16.99
N GLY A 661 -6.48 -3.22 -17.68
CA GLY A 661 -6.54 -2.26 -18.78
C GLY A 661 -5.94 -0.89 -18.48
N ASP A 662 -6.31 0.10 -19.30
CA ASP A 662 -5.74 1.46 -19.23
C ASP A 662 -6.69 2.44 -18.54
N PHE A 663 -6.13 3.31 -17.70
CA PHE A 663 -6.87 4.35 -16.99
C PHE A 663 -7.49 5.41 -17.91
N ARG A 664 -6.98 5.51 -19.15
CA ARG A 664 -7.39 6.50 -20.16
C ARG A 664 -8.64 6.10 -20.95
N TRP A 665 -9.10 4.86 -20.88
CA TRP A 665 -10.27 4.42 -21.65
C TRP A 665 -11.55 5.18 -21.26
N THR A 666 -12.40 5.52 -22.24
CA THR A 666 -13.60 6.35 -22.03
C THR A 666 -14.89 5.66 -22.46
N ASN A 667 -15.05 5.35 -23.75
CA ASN A 667 -16.27 4.71 -24.29
C ASN A 667 -15.94 3.37 -24.93
N TYR A 668 -16.45 2.31 -24.32
CA TYR A 668 -16.17 0.94 -24.72
C TYR A 668 -17.24 -0.01 -24.16
N LYS A 669 -17.26 -1.24 -24.69
CA LYS A 669 -18.00 -2.37 -24.10
C LYS A 669 -17.04 -3.45 -23.64
N ALA A 670 -17.23 -3.96 -22.43
CA ALA A 670 -16.46 -5.05 -21.86
C ALA A 670 -17.34 -6.30 -21.74
N SER A 671 -16.94 -7.39 -22.38
CA SER A 671 -17.61 -8.69 -22.40
C SER A 671 -16.70 -9.76 -21.82
N VAL A 672 -17.24 -10.69 -21.04
CA VAL A 672 -16.50 -11.83 -20.51
C VAL A 672 -17.45 -13.01 -20.27
N ASP A 673 -16.99 -14.21 -20.55
CA ASP A 673 -17.67 -15.44 -20.18
C ASP A 673 -17.46 -15.71 -18.69
N VAL A 674 -18.50 -16.16 -17.99
CA VAL A 674 -18.46 -16.47 -16.56
C VAL A 674 -19.03 -17.86 -16.30
N LEU A 675 -18.38 -18.60 -15.41
CA LEU A 675 -18.83 -19.90 -14.93
C LEU A 675 -18.68 -19.99 -13.40
N PHE A 676 -19.75 -20.48 -12.76
CA PHE A 676 -19.78 -20.77 -11.34
C PHE A 676 -19.47 -22.25 -11.11
N GLU A 677 -18.47 -22.58 -10.29
CA GLU A 677 -18.18 -24.01 -10.01
C GLU A 677 -19.15 -24.64 -9.01
N ARG A 678 -19.90 -23.80 -8.27
CA ARG A 678 -20.80 -24.26 -7.21
C ARG A 678 -21.99 -23.34 -6.98
N GLU A 679 -23.08 -23.94 -6.51
CA GLU A 679 -24.36 -23.27 -6.20
C GLU A 679 -24.76 -23.35 -4.72
N ASP A 680 -24.08 -24.19 -3.93
CA ASP A 680 -24.39 -24.43 -2.52
C ASP A 680 -24.06 -23.24 -1.61
N VAL A 681 -23.38 -22.23 -2.14
CA VAL A 681 -23.02 -20.98 -1.47
C VAL A 681 -23.46 -19.77 -2.30
N LYS A 682 -23.68 -18.64 -1.63
CA LYS A 682 -24.01 -17.39 -2.34
C LYS A 682 -22.83 -16.93 -3.18
N ASN A 683 -22.98 -16.98 -4.49
CA ASN A 683 -21.98 -16.54 -5.45
C ASN A 683 -22.52 -15.47 -6.40
N TYR A 684 -21.61 -14.71 -7.02
CA TYR A 684 -21.86 -13.82 -8.14
C TYR A 684 -20.58 -13.67 -8.96
N ALA A 685 -20.73 -13.31 -10.23
CA ALA A 685 -19.66 -12.81 -11.08
C ALA A 685 -19.99 -11.37 -11.49
N ALA A 686 -18.97 -10.58 -11.78
CA ALA A 686 -19.13 -9.16 -12.07
C ALA A 686 -18.14 -8.69 -13.13
N VAL A 687 -18.61 -7.84 -14.02
CA VAL A 687 -17.81 -7.00 -14.91
C VAL A 687 -18.10 -5.53 -14.58
N ALA A 688 -17.06 -4.71 -14.55
CA ALA A 688 -17.15 -3.29 -14.28
C ALA A 688 -16.39 -2.49 -15.33
N ILE A 689 -16.83 -1.25 -15.53
CA ILE A 689 -16.23 -0.29 -16.47
C ILE A 689 -15.99 1.05 -15.77
N ARG A 690 -15.09 1.86 -16.34
CA ARG A 690 -14.72 3.19 -15.85
C ARG A 690 -14.21 3.14 -14.42
N GLU A 691 -13.32 2.19 -14.17
CA GLU A 691 -12.68 1.95 -12.88
C GLU A 691 -11.56 2.97 -12.63
N MET A 692 -11.74 3.77 -11.58
CA MET A 692 -10.87 4.91 -11.24
C MET A 692 -10.25 4.81 -9.83
N GLY A 693 -10.45 3.69 -9.12
CA GLY A 693 -9.93 3.49 -7.77
C GLY A 693 -10.74 4.18 -6.66
N GLY A 694 -10.05 4.48 -5.55
CA GLY A 694 -10.66 5.11 -4.36
C GLY A 694 -11.32 4.13 -3.38
N SER A 695 -11.34 2.83 -3.67
CA SER A 695 -11.89 1.78 -2.80
C SER A 695 -11.37 0.40 -3.18
N HIS A 696 -11.40 -0.54 -2.24
CA HIS A 696 -11.15 -1.98 -2.47
C HIS A 696 -12.39 -2.76 -2.92
N ASN A 697 -13.55 -2.10 -2.97
CA ASN A 697 -14.80 -2.72 -3.36
C ASN A 697 -15.12 -2.36 -4.81
N ILE A 698 -15.26 -3.37 -5.69
CA ILE A 698 -15.52 -3.18 -7.12
C ILE A 698 -16.64 -2.17 -7.41
N THR A 699 -17.77 -2.21 -6.68
CA THR A 699 -18.85 -1.27 -6.96
C THR A 699 -18.52 0.14 -6.49
N SER A 700 -17.71 0.32 -5.45
CA SER A 700 -17.35 1.67 -4.98
C SER A 700 -16.17 2.28 -5.74
N ALA A 701 -15.27 1.43 -6.25
CA ALA A 701 -14.10 1.83 -7.01
C ALA A 701 -14.46 2.13 -8.48
N SER A 702 -15.33 1.31 -9.06
CA SER A 702 -15.76 1.45 -10.46
C SER A 702 -16.82 2.53 -10.66
N GLY A 703 -16.82 3.14 -11.84
CA GLY A 703 -17.92 4.00 -12.27
C GLY A 703 -19.23 3.22 -12.32
N TYR A 704 -19.20 2.07 -13.00
CA TYR A 704 -20.35 1.19 -13.16
C TYR A 704 -19.97 -0.28 -12.98
N THR A 705 -20.88 -1.09 -12.43
CA THR A 705 -20.66 -2.54 -12.23
C THR A 705 -21.92 -3.32 -12.50
N PHE A 706 -21.80 -4.38 -13.30
CA PHE A 706 -22.86 -5.34 -13.58
C PHE A 706 -22.56 -6.65 -12.86
N LYS A 707 -23.50 -7.14 -12.05
CA LYS A 707 -23.39 -8.41 -11.32
C LYS A 707 -24.42 -9.41 -11.81
N LEU A 708 -23.99 -10.65 -12.06
CA LEU A 708 -24.82 -11.79 -12.38
C LEU A 708 -24.71 -12.86 -11.29
N TYR A 709 -25.84 -13.48 -10.96
CA TYR A 709 -25.95 -14.54 -9.95
C TYR A 709 -26.27 -15.89 -10.61
N PRO A 710 -25.93 -17.04 -9.99
CA PRO A 710 -26.20 -18.36 -10.55
C PRO A 710 -27.69 -18.67 -10.83
N ASP A 711 -28.61 -17.97 -10.15
CA ASP A 711 -30.06 -18.09 -10.31
C ASP A 711 -30.63 -17.15 -11.38
N GLY A 712 -29.77 -16.48 -12.16
CA GLY A 712 -30.14 -15.56 -13.23
C GLY A 712 -30.53 -14.16 -12.75
N LYS A 713 -30.53 -13.88 -11.44
CA LYS A 713 -30.69 -12.51 -10.95
C LYS A 713 -29.50 -11.66 -11.40
N TRP A 714 -29.74 -10.38 -11.62
CA TRP A 714 -28.70 -9.43 -11.96
C TRP A 714 -28.94 -8.04 -11.39
N GLU A 715 -27.85 -7.28 -11.24
CA GLU A 715 -27.83 -5.96 -10.62
C GLU A 715 -26.84 -5.04 -11.34
N LEU A 716 -27.28 -3.82 -11.69
CA LEU A 716 -26.45 -2.75 -12.23
C LEU A 716 -26.24 -1.65 -11.18
N TYR A 717 -24.99 -1.26 -10.99
CA TYR A 717 -24.54 -0.29 -10.01
C TYR A 717 -23.91 0.92 -10.69
N ARG A 718 -24.17 2.10 -10.12
CA ARG A 718 -23.42 3.35 -10.34
C ARG A 718 -22.71 3.69 -9.04
N LYS A 719 -21.39 3.55 -9.01
CA LYS A 719 -20.62 3.45 -7.76
C LYS A 719 -21.34 2.48 -6.77
N ALA A 720 -21.38 2.80 -5.48
CA ALA A 720 -22.05 1.95 -4.49
C ALA A 720 -23.59 1.93 -4.58
N LYS A 721 -24.21 2.68 -5.49
CA LYS A 721 -25.68 2.78 -5.63
C LYS A 721 -26.17 1.80 -6.68
N LYS A 722 -27.03 0.86 -6.28
CA LYS A 722 -27.80 0.03 -7.21
C LYS A 722 -28.79 0.92 -7.97
N VAL A 723 -28.74 0.89 -9.30
CA VAL A 723 -29.57 1.74 -10.18
C VAL A 723 -30.61 0.94 -10.95
N VAL A 724 -30.27 -0.28 -11.38
CA VAL A 724 -31.18 -1.18 -12.11
C VAL A 724 -30.97 -2.61 -11.60
N THR A 725 -32.00 -3.44 -11.63
CA THR A 725 -31.95 -4.86 -11.26
C THR A 725 -33.05 -5.63 -11.98
N GLY A 726 -32.83 -6.93 -12.19
CA GLY A 726 -33.81 -7.81 -12.77
C GLY A 726 -33.41 -9.28 -12.64
N THR A 727 -34.06 -10.12 -13.44
CA THR A 727 -33.78 -11.54 -13.55
C THR A 727 -33.78 -11.91 -15.04
N CYS A 728 -32.89 -12.82 -15.43
CA CYS A 728 -32.87 -13.40 -16.77
C CYS A 728 -34.22 -14.02 -17.14
N ASP A 729 -34.61 -13.86 -18.40
CA ASP A 729 -35.83 -14.44 -18.96
C ASP A 729 -35.47 -15.44 -20.08
N ALA A 730 -36.47 -15.98 -20.77
CA ALA A 730 -36.22 -16.94 -21.85
C ALA A 730 -35.42 -16.34 -23.02
N LYS A 731 -35.48 -15.02 -23.25
CA LYS A 731 -34.79 -14.34 -24.36
C LYS A 731 -33.30 -14.19 -24.10
N THR A 732 -32.88 -14.14 -22.84
CA THR A 732 -31.45 -14.11 -22.49
C THR A 732 -30.77 -15.45 -22.72
N GLN A 733 -31.52 -16.54 -22.96
CA GLN A 733 -30.97 -17.89 -23.09
C GLN A 733 -30.00 -18.23 -21.94
N PHE A 734 -30.31 -17.80 -20.72
CA PHE A 734 -29.42 -17.98 -19.57
C PHE A 734 -29.38 -19.44 -19.15
N ASP A 735 -28.18 -20.01 -19.05
CA ASP A 735 -27.99 -21.36 -18.52
C ASP A 735 -27.75 -21.28 -17.02
N ALA A 736 -28.75 -21.71 -16.25
CA ALA A 736 -28.72 -21.64 -14.80
C ALA A 736 -27.88 -22.75 -14.18
N GLY A 737 -27.23 -22.42 -13.06
CA GLY A 737 -26.54 -23.36 -12.20
C GLY A 737 -25.01 -23.44 -12.40
N ALA A 738 -24.41 -24.43 -11.76
CA ALA A 738 -22.98 -24.67 -11.73
C ALA A 738 -22.49 -25.28 -13.04
N ASN A 739 -21.25 -24.95 -13.39
CA ASN A 739 -20.56 -25.42 -14.58
C ASN A 739 -21.32 -25.09 -15.88
N GLN A 740 -22.04 -23.96 -15.89
CA GLN A 740 -22.68 -23.39 -17.07
C GLN A 740 -22.01 -22.06 -17.41
N TRP A 741 -21.49 -21.95 -18.63
CA TRP A 741 -20.99 -20.69 -19.18
C TRP A 741 -22.13 -19.77 -19.59
N ASN A 742 -21.99 -18.50 -19.22
CA ASN A 742 -22.81 -17.40 -19.73
C ASN A 742 -21.91 -16.19 -19.98
N THR A 743 -22.21 -15.38 -20.98
CA THR A 743 -21.49 -14.13 -21.26
C THR A 743 -22.19 -12.96 -20.57
N ILE A 744 -21.42 -12.11 -19.88
CA ILE A 744 -21.91 -10.82 -19.37
C ILE A 744 -21.20 -9.67 -20.07
N THR A 745 -21.95 -8.63 -20.44
CA THR A 745 -21.39 -7.42 -21.08
C THR A 745 -21.87 -6.17 -20.37
N LEU A 746 -20.96 -5.21 -20.19
CA LEU A 746 -21.27 -3.86 -19.74
C LEU A 746 -20.70 -2.85 -20.73
N GLU A 747 -21.57 -2.02 -21.29
CA GLU A 747 -21.25 -1.00 -22.29
C GLU A 747 -21.40 0.40 -21.68
N GLY A 748 -20.39 1.25 -21.84
CA GLY A 748 -20.41 2.66 -21.50
C GLY A 748 -20.39 3.54 -22.74
N LYS A 749 -21.57 4.02 -23.15
CA LYS A 749 -21.77 4.83 -24.35
C LYS A 749 -22.12 6.27 -23.95
N GLY A 750 -21.10 7.13 -23.86
CA GLY A 750 -21.26 8.48 -23.32
C GLY A 750 -21.80 8.42 -21.89
N ASN A 751 -23.00 8.97 -21.67
CA ASN A 751 -23.69 8.94 -20.39
C ASN A 751 -24.68 7.77 -20.22
N THR A 752 -24.79 6.88 -21.20
CA THR A 752 -25.71 5.73 -21.19
C THR A 752 -24.95 4.43 -20.96
N ILE A 753 -25.43 3.63 -20.01
CA ILE A 753 -24.81 2.40 -19.54
C ILE A 753 -25.76 1.23 -19.81
N ASN A 754 -25.33 0.29 -20.66
CA ASN A 754 -26.15 -0.86 -21.08
C ASN A 754 -25.55 -2.17 -20.56
N ALA A 755 -26.40 -3.06 -20.04
CA ALA A 755 -26.01 -4.35 -19.51
C ALA A 755 -26.66 -5.49 -20.30
N TYR A 756 -25.87 -6.52 -20.63
CA TYR A 756 -26.31 -7.65 -21.44
C TYR A 756 -25.97 -8.98 -20.77
N VAL A 757 -26.82 -9.98 -21.00
CA VAL A 757 -26.55 -11.40 -20.68
C VAL A 757 -26.72 -12.20 -21.97
N ASN A 758 -25.70 -12.95 -22.35
CA ASN A 758 -25.62 -13.69 -23.62
C ASN A 758 -26.06 -12.82 -24.81
N TYR A 759 -25.51 -11.60 -24.88
CA TYR A 759 -25.75 -10.61 -25.93
C TYR A 759 -27.18 -10.03 -25.99
N THR A 760 -28.08 -10.43 -25.08
CA THR A 760 -29.41 -9.83 -24.94
C THR A 760 -29.38 -8.68 -23.93
N LEU A 761 -29.85 -7.49 -24.33
CA LEU A 761 -29.96 -6.32 -23.46
C LEU A 761 -30.94 -6.61 -22.30
N VAL A 762 -30.46 -6.54 -21.06
CA VAL A 762 -31.28 -6.78 -19.86
C VAL A 762 -31.57 -5.50 -19.07
N GLY A 763 -30.75 -4.46 -19.20
CA GLY A 763 -30.97 -3.19 -18.52
C GLY A 763 -30.17 -2.03 -19.11
N SER A 764 -30.69 -0.82 -18.92
CA SER A 764 -30.05 0.43 -19.35
C SER A 764 -30.20 1.51 -18.27
N TYR A 765 -29.19 2.37 -18.12
CA TYR A 765 -29.16 3.48 -17.17
C TYR A 765 -28.50 4.71 -17.79
N THR A 766 -29.15 5.87 -17.72
CA THR A 766 -28.57 7.16 -18.12
C THR A 766 -28.09 7.92 -16.88
N ASP A 767 -26.81 8.27 -16.83
CA ASP A 767 -26.21 9.06 -15.74
C ASP A 767 -26.23 10.55 -16.09
N GLU A 768 -26.88 11.36 -15.26
CA GLU A 768 -26.92 12.82 -15.43
C GLU A 768 -25.55 13.46 -15.11
N GLN A 769 -24.70 12.78 -14.35
CA GLN A 769 -23.35 13.22 -14.00
C GLN A 769 -22.38 12.06 -14.26
N PRO A 770 -22.07 11.80 -15.54
CA PRO A 770 -21.37 10.60 -15.94
C PRO A 770 -19.94 10.60 -15.41
N ILE A 771 -19.49 9.42 -15.03
CA ILE A 771 -18.06 9.12 -14.90
C ILE A 771 -17.62 8.72 -16.31
N THR A 772 -16.62 9.40 -16.88
CA THR A 772 -16.32 9.36 -18.32
C THR A 772 -15.21 8.38 -18.68
N ALA A 773 -14.32 8.05 -17.75
CA ALA A 773 -13.11 7.29 -18.03
C ALA A 773 -12.77 6.23 -16.96
N GLY A 774 -11.85 5.33 -17.28
CA GLY A 774 -11.24 4.35 -16.38
C GLY A 774 -11.20 2.94 -16.97
N ARG A 775 -10.55 2.03 -16.22
CA ARG A 775 -10.29 0.63 -16.59
C ARG A 775 -11.53 -0.25 -16.50
N ILE A 776 -11.36 -1.55 -16.80
CA ILE A 776 -12.32 -2.56 -16.37
C ILE A 776 -11.90 -3.18 -15.03
N ALA A 777 -12.85 -3.85 -14.39
CA ALA A 777 -12.57 -4.79 -13.32
C ALA A 777 -13.45 -6.03 -13.42
N LEU A 778 -12.89 -7.18 -13.07
CA LEU A 778 -13.60 -8.43 -12.88
C LEU A 778 -13.72 -8.71 -11.38
N GLY A 779 -14.83 -9.31 -10.96
CA GLY A 779 -15.02 -9.63 -9.55
C GLY A 779 -15.96 -10.79 -9.30
N SER A 780 -15.82 -11.42 -8.14
CA SER A 780 -16.65 -12.54 -7.74
C SER A 780 -16.91 -12.53 -6.23
N SER A 781 -17.56 -13.57 -5.70
CA SER A 781 -17.50 -13.88 -4.26
C SER A 781 -16.25 -14.72 -3.94
N ASN A 782 -15.99 -15.04 -2.67
CA ASN A 782 -14.85 -15.89 -2.27
C ASN A 782 -15.13 -17.37 -2.54
N VAL A 783 -15.32 -17.68 -3.82
CA VAL A 783 -15.74 -18.95 -4.38
C VAL A 783 -15.11 -19.06 -5.76
N TYR A 784 -14.61 -20.25 -6.09
CA TYR A 784 -14.09 -20.53 -7.42
C TYR A 784 -15.10 -20.13 -8.50
N THR A 785 -14.64 -19.17 -9.31
CA THR A 785 -15.40 -18.56 -10.39
C THR A 785 -14.44 -18.41 -11.54
N GLN A 786 -14.81 -18.94 -12.70
CA GLN A 786 -14.00 -18.89 -13.91
C GLN A 786 -14.49 -17.77 -14.81
N PHE A 787 -13.55 -17.16 -15.50
CA PHE A 787 -13.71 -16.10 -16.47
C PHE A 787 -12.94 -16.48 -17.73
N ASP A 788 -13.51 -16.23 -18.90
CA ASP A 788 -12.88 -16.56 -20.17
C ASP A 788 -13.30 -15.60 -21.28
N ASN A 789 -12.58 -15.58 -22.40
CA ASN A 789 -12.88 -14.80 -23.59
C ASN A 789 -13.17 -13.31 -23.27
N LEU A 790 -12.26 -12.67 -22.55
CA LEU A 790 -12.38 -11.25 -22.24
C LEU A 790 -12.22 -10.43 -23.52
N GLU A 791 -13.20 -9.58 -23.83
CA GLU A 791 -13.12 -8.62 -24.93
C GLU A 791 -13.50 -7.22 -24.44
N VAL A 792 -12.66 -6.23 -24.73
CA VAL A 792 -12.93 -4.80 -24.53
C VAL A 792 -12.91 -4.12 -25.88
N LYS A 793 -14.09 -3.72 -26.38
CA LYS A 793 -14.25 -3.17 -27.74
C LYS A 793 -14.54 -1.67 -27.73
N LYS A 794 -13.96 -0.97 -28.70
CA LYS A 794 -14.28 0.42 -29.05
C LYS A 794 -15.74 0.52 -29.51
N LEU A 795 -16.34 1.70 -29.37
CA LEU A 795 -17.72 1.96 -29.82
C LEU A 795 -17.71 2.89 -31.03
N ASP A 796 -18.41 2.50 -32.09
CA ASP A 796 -18.54 3.29 -33.32
C ASP A 796 -19.12 4.69 -33.04
N GLY A 797 -18.45 5.71 -33.56
CA GLY A 797 -18.81 7.12 -33.37
C GLY A 797 -18.44 7.73 -32.02
N TYR A 798 -17.76 6.99 -31.13
CA TYR A 798 -17.32 7.47 -29.82
C TYR A 798 -15.80 7.52 -29.70
N VAL A 799 -15.30 8.45 -28.89
CA VAL A 799 -13.89 8.49 -28.50
C VAL A 799 -13.61 7.29 -27.59
N PRO A 800 -12.64 6.42 -27.90
CA PRO A 800 -12.38 5.23 -27.09
C PRO A 800 -11.50 5.50 -25.86
N TYR A 801 -10.64 6.52 -25.92
CA TYR A 801 -9.73 6.87 -24.82
C TYR A 801 -9.23 8.32 -24.89
N CYS A 802 -8.69 8.78 -23.76
CA CYS A 802 -7.84 9.97 -23.72
C CYS A 802 -6.45 9.66 -24.32
N THR A 803 -5.94 10.54 -25.19
CA THR A 803 -4.59 10.41 -25.76
C THR A 803 -3.52 10.86 -24.78
N GLU A 804 -3.82 11.88 -23.97
CA GLU A 804 -2.98 12.36 -22.87
C GLU A 804 -3.78 12.43 -21.57
N LEU A 805 -3.07 12.25 -20.46
CA LEU A 805 -3.62 12.39 -19.13
C LEU A 805 -2.58 13.03 -18.21
N LEU A 806 -2.64 14.35 -18.13
CA LEU A 806 -1.62 15.19 -17.50
C LEU A 806 -1.90 15.36 -16.01
N ASP A 807 -0.83 15.33 -15.21
CA ASP A 807 -0.89 15.79 -13.83
C ASP A 807 -1.10 17.31 -13.77
N ASN A 808 -1.78 17.81 -12.75
CA ASN A 808 -2.05 19.25 -12.59
C ASN A 808 -0.79 20.13 -12.46
N MET A 809 0.38 19.54 -12.18
CA MET A 809 1.67 20.25 -12.06
C MET A 809 2.59 20.02 -13.26
N GLU A 810 2.16 19.26 -14.27
CA GLU A 810 2.87 19.07 -15.54
C GLU A 810 2.77 20.33 -16.41
N GLN A 811 3.35 21.44 -15.92
CA GLN A 811 3.41 22.72 -16.62
C GLN A 811 4.47 22.74 -17.72
N TYR A 812 5.41 21.79 -17.67
CA TYR A 812 6.47 21.62 -18.66
C TYR A 812 6.61 20.15 -19.02
N ASP A 813 7.02 19.86 -20.26
CA ASP A 813 7.37 18.50 -20.66
C ASP A 813 8.71 18.04 -20.08
N LEU A 814 8.99 16.74 -20.18
CA LEU A 814 10.24 16.12 -19.71
C LEU A 814 11.29 16.00 -20.81
N SER A 815 11.17 16.79 -21.89
CA SER A 815 12.15 16.79 -22.96
C SER A 815 13.44 17.52 -22.55
N ALA A 816 14.46 17.47 -23.41
CA ALA A 816 15.71 18.18 -23.18
C ALA A 816 15.55 19.71 -23.16
N GLN A 817 14.43 20.23 -23.67
CA GLN A 817 14.07 21.64 -23.62
C GLN A 817 12.86 21.83 -22.71
N LYS A 818 12.85 22.90 -21.93
CA LYS A 818 11.73 23.22 -21.02
C LYS A 818 10.53 23.77 -21.81
N ASN A 819 9.82 22.89 -22.52
CA ASN A 819 8.64 23.29 -23.29
C ASN A 819 7.41 23.36 -22.39
N THR A 820 6.64 24.43 -22.52
CA THR A 820 5.41 24.62 -21.75
C THR A 820 4.30 23.65 -22.19
N LYS A 821 3.62 23.05 -21.20
CA LYS A 821 2.38 22.28 -21.34
C LYS A 821 1.23 23.04 -20.69
N LEU A 822 0.91 22.76 -19.42
CA LEU A 822 -0.19 23.44 -18.72
C LEU A 822 0.19 24.88 -18.32
N GLU A 823 -0.52 25.87 -18.86
CA GLU A 823 -0.30 27.28 -18.58
C GLU A 823 -1.32 27.80 -17.56
N TYR A 824 -0.85 28.14 -16.36
CA TYR A 824 -1.66 28.76 -15.31
C TYR A 824 -1.32 30.25 -15.19
N ASN A 825 -2.32 31.08 -14.88
CA ASN A 825 -2.04 32.45 -14.42
C ASN A 825 -1.67 32.49 -12.92
N ASP A 826 -1.43 33.68 -12.38
CA ASP A 826 -0.98 33.92 -11.00
C ASP A 826 -2.04 33.65 -9.91
N LYS A 827 -3.25 33.21 -10.29
CA LYS A 827 -4.38 32.95 -9.38
C LYS A 827 -4.56 31.48 -9.04
N TRP A 828 -3.49 30.72 -9.04
CA TRP A 828 -3.50 29.29 -8.73
C TRP A 828 -2.57 28.95 -7.57
N LEU A 829 -3.06 28.07 -6.71
CA LEU A 829 -2.28 27.42 -5.67
C LEU A 829 -2.00 25.98 -6.11
N HIS A 830 -0.73 25.65 -6.30
CA HIS A 830 -0.24 24.32 -6.66
C HIS A 830 0.27 23.64 -5.41
N THR A 831 -0.36 22.55 -4.98
CA THR A 831 -0.01 21.88 -3.72
C THR A 831 0.37 20.42 -3.89
N ASN A 832 1.49 20.02 -3.29
CA ASN A 832 1.90 18.62 -3.13
C ASN A 832 1.36 18.03 -1.83
N GLY A 833 1.71 16.77 -1.53
CA GLY A 833 1.41 16.13 -0.24
C GLY A 833 -0.07 15.81 -0.05
N GLN A 834 -0.80 15.62 -1.15
CA GLN A 834 -2.21 15.28 -1.11
C GLN A 834 -2.43 13.81 -0.72
N GLY A 835 -3.70 13.45 -0.49
CA GLY A 835 -4.07 12.09 -0.11
C GLY A 835 -3.84 11.08 -1.23
N MET A 836 -3.73 9.79 -0.86
CA MET A 836 -3.43 8.67 -1.77
C MET A 836 -4.44 8.39 -2.91
N TYR A 837 -5.53 9.13 -2.98
CA TYR A 837 -6.53 8.99 -4.04
C TYR A 837 -6.59 10.24 -4.91
N VAL A 838 -5.64 11.16 -4.76
CA VAL A 838 -5.41 12.29 -5.66
C VAL A 838 -4.30 11.85 -6.60
N TYR A 839 -4.47 12.07 -7.90
CA TYR A 839 -3.51 11.63 -8.90
C TYR A 839 -2.14 12.27 -8.63
N GLN A 840 -1.11 11.43 -8.63
CA GLN A 840 0.26 11.78 -8.22
C GLN A 840 0.36 12.62 -6.92
N ARG A 841 -0.68 12.62 -6.07
CA ARG A 841 -0.75 13.36 -4.81
C ARG A 841 -0.47 14.87 -4.93
N SER A 842 -0.89 15.47 -6.04
CA SER A 842 -0.81 16.90 -6.33
C SER A 842 -2.19 17.47 -6.70
N VAL A 843 -2.45 18.74 -6.39
CA VAL A 843 -3.69 19.41 -6.83
C VAL A 843 -3.49 20.90 -7.01
N SER A 844 -4.08 21.46 -8.06
CA SER A 844 -4.13 22.89 -8.37
C SER A 844 -5.51 23.43 -8.04
N LYS A 845 -5.59 24.52 -7.27
CA LYS A 845 -6.86 25.20 -6.94
C LYS A 845 -6.77 26.68 -7.20
N ASN A 846 -7.79 27.27 -7.79
CA ASN A 846 -7.80 28.72 -7.95
C ASN A 846 -7.90 29.42 -6.58
N THR A 847 -7.21 30.55 -6.45
CA THR A 847 -7.25 31.41 -5.26
C THR A 847 -8.34 32.48 -5.37
N ASP A 848 -8.65 32.91 -6.59
CA ASP A 848 -9.62 33.96 -6.89
C ASP A 848 -10.38 33.69 -8.20
N ASN A 849 -11.42 34.48 -8.47
CA ASN A 849 -12.12 34.47 -9.75
C ASN A 849 -11.23 35.10 -10.86
N GLY A 850 -11.45 34.67 -12.09
CA GLY A 850 -10.61 34.98 -13.25
C GLY A 850 -9.28 34.21 -13.26
N ALA A 851 -9.20 33.08 -12.55
CA ALA A 851 -8.09 32.15 -12.67
C ALA A 851 -8.21 31.38 -13.99
N THR A 852 -7.13 31.28 -14.75
CA THR A 852 -7.12 30.66 -16.08
C THR A 852 -6.15 29.48 -16.13
N LEU A 853 -6.57 28.41 -16.78
CA LEU A 853 -5.72 27.29 -17.22
C LEU A 853 -5.84 27.18 -18.75
N THR A 854 -4.73 27.25 -19.47
CA THR A 854 -4.67 27.07 -20.93
C THR A 854 -3.84 25.84 -21.29
N TYR A 855 -4.29 25.10 -22.30
CA TYR A 855 -3.49 24.03 -22.90
C TYR A 855 -3.73 23.94 -24.42
N THR A 856 -2.65 23.68 -25.15
CA THR A 856 -2.67 23.43 -26.60
C THR A 856 -2.50 21.93 -26.85
N PHE A 857 -3.44 21.30 -27.54
CA PHE A 857 -3.43 19.85 -27.76
C PHE A 857 -3.90 19.48 -29.16
N THR A 858 -3.73 18.21 -29.53
CA THR A 858 -4.37 17.62 -30.72
C THR A 858 -5.39 16.58 -30.28
N GLY A 859 -6.67 16.76 -30.64
CA GLY A 859 -7.75 15.90 -30.18
C GLY A 859 -9.13 16.42 -30.56
N THR A 860 -10.18 15.87 -29.94
CA THR A 860 -11.59 16.26 -30.12
C THR A 860 -12.18 16.94 -28.88
N GLY A 861 -11.39 17.13 -27.83
CA GLY A 861 -11.87 17.75 -26.59
C GLY A 861 -10.89 17.66 -25.43
N LEU A 862 -11.28 18.28 -24.32
CA LEU A 862 -10.51 18.36 -23.08
C LEU A 862 -11.43 18.17 -21.87
N GLU A 863 -11.01 17.33 -20.93
CA GLU A 863 -11.68 17.12 -19.63
C GLU A 863 -10.80 17.63 -18.48
N ILE A 864 -11.41 18.33 -17.52
CA ILE A 864 -10.80 18.60 -16.21
C ILE A 864 -11.31 17.55 -15.22
N LEU A 865 -10.41 16.82 -14.58
CA LEU A 865 -10.73 15.81 -13.58
C LEU A 865 -10.25 16.23 -12.19
N GLY A 866 -10.99 15.82 -11.16
CA GLY A 866 -10.69 16.14 -9.75
C GLY A 866 -11.92 16.09 -8.85
N GLU A 867 -11.73 16.17 -7.52
CA GLU A 867 -12.86 16.16 -6.57
C GLU A 867 -13.56 17.52 -6.49
N MET A 868 -14.85 17.53 -6.80
CA MET A 868 -15.73 18.68 -6.65
C MET A 868 -16.85 18.40 -5.65
N LYS A 869 -16.68 18.88 -4.41
CA LYS A 869 -17.71 18.81 -3.36
C LYS A 869 -18.87 19.79 -3.58
N LYS A 870 -18.58 20.90 -4.25
CA LYS A 870 -19.52 21.95 -4.68
C LYS A 870 -19.24 22.26 -6.14
N THR A 871 -20.26 22.70 -6.86
CA THR A 871 -20.08 23.16 -8.24
C THR A 871 -19.41 24.54 -8.25
N CYS A 872 -18.75 24.88 -9.36
CA CYS A 872 -18.29 26.22 -9.66
C CYS A 872 -18.69 26.59 -11.10
N THR A 873 -18.72 27.88 -11.40
CA THR A 873 -19.03 28.38 -12.74
C THR A 873 -17.73 28.61 -13.50
N VAL A 874 -17.62 28.07 -14.71
CA VAL A 874 -16.47 28.29 -15.60
C VAL A 874 -16.90 28.84 -16.95
N GLN A 875 -15.98 29.56 -17.60
CA GLN A 875 -16.06 29.99 -18.98
C GLN A 875 -14.95 29.30 -19.76
N MET A 876 -15.30 28.52 -20.77
CA MET A 876 -14.31 27.93 -21.69
C MET A 876 -14.19 28.77 -22.95
N THR A 877 -12.97 28.90 -23.45
CA THR A 877 -12.65 29.52 -24.74
C THR A 877 -11.91 28.50 -25.59
N VAL A 878 -12.38 28.25 -26.80
CA VAL A 878 -11.79 27.29 -27.76
C VAL A 878 -11.37 28.07 -29.00
N ASP A 879 -10.08 28.05 -29.33
CA ASP A 879 -9.51 28.73 -30.49
C ASP A 879 -9.93 30.21 -30.59
N GLY A 880 -9.93 30.90 -29.44
CA GLY A 880 -10.34 32.30 -29.30
C GLY A 880 -11.86 32.54 -29.19
N ASN A 881 -12.69 31.51 -29.34
CA ASN A 881 -14.15 31.63 -29.28
C ASN A 881 -14.72 31.16 -27.93
N GLN A 882 -15.45 32.05 -27.24
CA GLN A 882 -16.11 31.72 -25.98
C GLN A 882 -17.26 30.72 -26.19
N GLN A 883 -17.25 29.67 -25.39
CA GLN A 883 -18.33 28.69 -25.30
C GLN A 883 -19.44 29.18 -24.35
N ALA A 884 -20.54 28.43 -24.23
CA ALA A 884 -21.51 28.71 -23.17
C ALA A 884 -20.86 28.54 -21.79
N LYS A 885 -21.28 29.36 -20.81
CA LYS A 885 -20.89 29.18 -19.40
C LYS A 885 -21.36 27.82 -18.90
N GLN A 886 -20.51 27.14 -18.15
CA GLN A 886 -20.80 25.82 -17.61
C GLN A 886 -20.72 25.81 -16.09
N GLU A 887 -21.63 25.08 -15.45
CA GLU A 887 -21.45 24.65 -14.07
C GLU A 887 -20.70 23.34 -14.07
N THR A 888 -19.67 23.22 -13.22
CA THR A 888 -19.02 21.92 -13.01
C THR A 888 -19.99 20.93 -12.36
N GLN A 889 -19.80 19.64 -12.60
CA GLN A 889 -20.50 18.60 -11.86
C GLN A 889 -19.85 18.32 -10.50
N LYS A 890 -20.57 17.63 -9.62
CA LYS A 890 -19.99 17.06 -8.40
C LYS A 890 -19.28 15.77 -8.74
N SER A 891 -18.09 15.57 -8.19
CA SER A 891 -17.22 14.47 -8.56
C SER A 891 -16.39 13.98 -7.36
N ALA A 892 -15.97 12.72 -7.41
CA ALA A 892 -14.89 12.20 -6.57
C ALA A 892 -13.53 12.54 -7.19
N ASN A 893 -12.41 12.24 -6.52
CA ASN A 893 -11.08 12.41 -7.11
C ASN A 893 -10.95 11.63 -8.44
N MET A 894 -10.11 12.13 -9.34
CA MET A 894 -9.83 11.55 -10.66
C MET A 894 -11.07 11.39 -11.58
N ASN A 895 -12.23 11.93 -11.22
CA ASN A 895 -13.42 11.92 -12.08
C ASN A 895 -13.58 13.27 -12.79
N MET A 896 -14.13 13.26 -13.99
CA MET A 896 -14.46 14.46 -14.77
C MET A 896 -15.34 15.43 -13.96
N THR A 897 -15.00 16.71 -14.05
CA THR A 897 -15.67 17.85 -13.39
C THR A 897 -16.37 18.75 -14.40
N VAL A 898 -15.71 19.00 -15.53
CA VAL A 898 -16.20 19.79 -16.65
C VAL A 898 -15.39 19.42 -17.89
N ALA A 899 -15.98 19.56 -19.07
CA ALA A 899 -15.34 19.23 -20.32
C ALA A 899 -15.76 20.17 -21.45
N VAL A 900 -14.94 20.19 -22.49
CA VAL A 900 -15.33 20.58 -23.84
C VAL A 900 -15.15 19.36 -24.74
N THR A 901 -16.18 18.99 -25.48
CA THR A 901 -16.23 17.77 -26.30
C THR A 901 -16.65 18.09 -27.73
N ASP A 902 -16.60 17.08 -28.60
CA ASP A 902 -17.12 17.12 -29.96
C ASP A 902 -16.51 18.21 -30.85
N LEU A 903 -15.28 18.62 -30.56
CA LEU A 903 -14.46 19.40 -31.47
C LEU A 903 -14.08 18.54 -32.69
N ALA A 904 -13.83 19.18 -33.83
CA ALA A 904 -13.22 18.50 -34.96
C ALA A 904 -11.87 17.91 -34.53
N TYR A 905 -11.47 16.75 -35.01
CA TYR A 905 -10.15 16.23 -34.67
C TYR A 905 -9.07 17.13 -35.28
N GLY A 906 -8.27 17.77 -34.44
CA GLY A 906 -7.24 18.70 -34.87
C GLY A 906 -6.54 19.37 -33.71
N LYS A 907 -5.69 20.35 -34.04
CA LYS A 907 -5.00 21.18 -33.04
C LYS A 907 -5.97 22.22 -32.48
N HIS A 908 -6.06 22.32 -31.16
CA HIS A 908 -6.90 23.27 -30.44
C HIS A 908 -6.15 23.96 -29.32
N VAL A 909 -6.56 25.18 -29.00
CA VAL A 909 -6.19 25.91 -27.78
C VAL A 909 -7.44 26.08 -26.93
N VAL A 910 -7.42 25.51 -25.71
CA VAL A 910 -8.51 25.64 -24.76
C VAL A 910 -8.05 26.39 -23.52
N THR A 911 -8.79 27.43 -23.16
CA THR A 911 -8.63 28.16 -21.90
C THR A 911 -9.87 27.97 -21.03
N VAL A 912 -9.67 27.51 -19.79
CA VAL A 912 -10.70 27.41 -18.76
C VAL A 912 -10.53 28.57 -17.77
N GLU A 913 -11.52 29.45 -17.69
CA GLU A 913 -11.57 30.56 -16.72
C GLU A 913 -12.58 30.25 -15.61
N VAL A 914 -12.17 30.38 -14.34
CA VAL A 914 -13.08 30.25 -13.18
C VAL A 914 -13.80 31.56 -12.94
N LEU A 915 -15.12 31.60 -13.15
CA LEU A 915 -15.94 32.81 -12.98
C LEU A 915 -16.46 33.00 -11.55
N ASP A 916 -16.86 31.91 -10.90
CA ASP A 916 -17.33 31.90 -9.52
C ASP A 916 -17.10 30.54 -8.85
N GLY A 917 -16.67 30.54 -7.59
CA GLY A 917 -16.38 29.33 -6.81
C GLY A 917 -14.92 28.85 -6.90
N THR A 918 -14.70 27.58 -6.54
CA THR A 918 -13.36 26.97 -6.52
C THR A 918 -13.34 25.73 -7.41
N LEU A 919 -12.49 25.72 -8.42
CA LEU A 919 -12.15 24.56 -9.25
C LEU A 919 -10.94 23.85 -8.64
N ALA A 920 -11.00 22.53 -8.52
CA ALA A 920 -9.85 21.69 -8.20
C ALA A 920 -9.45 20.90 -9.45
N VAL A 921 -8.24 21.16 -9.95
CA VAL A 921 -7.64 20.43 -11.06
C VAL A 921 -6.68 19.40 -10.47
N ASP A 922 -7.04 18.13 -10.62
CA ASP A 922 -6.23 16.95 -10.27
C ASP A 922 -5.53 16.45 -11.55
N MET A 923 -6.28 16.35 -12.65
CA MET A 923 -5.78 15.87 -13.93
C MET A 923 -6.42 16.63 -15.11
N VAL A 924 -5.74 16.65 -16.25
CA VAL A 924 -6.27 17.15 -17.54
C VAL A 924 -6.21 16.04 -18.57
N GLY A 925 -7.38 15.62 -19.08
CA GLY A 925 -7.49 14.55 -20.07
C GLY A 925 -7.78 15.09 -21.46
N ILE A 926 -7.09 14.59 -22.49
CA ILE A 926 -7.31 14.98 -23.89
C ILE A 926 -8.07 13.90 -24.63
N LEU A 927 -9.23 14.22 -25.18
CA LEU A 927 -10.06 13.27 -25.93
C LEU A 927 -9.49 13.01 -27.33
N GLY A 928 -9.25 11.75 -27.65
CA GLY A 928 -8.74 11.31 -28.96
C GLY A 928 -9.75 11.42 -30.10
N ALA A 929 -9.43 10.77 -31.22
CA ALA A 929 -10.35 10.65 -32.36
C ALA A 929 -11.55 9.73 -32.03
N LYS A 930 -12.69 9.99 -32.67
CA LYS A 930 -13.83 9.06 -32.63
C LYS A 930 -13.49 7.80 -33.43
N HIS A 931 -13.82 6.65 -32.89
CA HIS A 931 -13.64 5.38 -33.57
C HIS A 931 -14.66 5.26 -34.73
N THR A 932 -14.21 4.71 -35.85
CA THR A 932 -15.07 4.26 -36.96
C THR A 932 -14.88 2.77 -37.08
N GLN A 933 -15.96 2.01 -36.88
CA GLN A 933 -15.91 0.56 -36.90
C GLN A 933 -15.39 0.04 -38.25
N LYS A 934 -14.41 -0.86 -38.20
CA LYS A 934 -13.78 -1.43 -39.41
C LYS A 934 -14.08 -2.90 -39.62
N GLU A 935 -14.25 -3.65 -38.54
CA GLU A 935 -14.59 -5.06 -38.62
C GLU A 935 -16.12 -5.23 -38.65
N PRO A 936 -16.67 -6.18 -39.44
CA PRO A 936 -18.10 -6.45 -39.40
C PRO A 936 -18.52 -6.78 -37.95
N ASP A 937 -19.64 -6.22 -37.49
CA ASP A 937 -20.23 -6.59 -36.19
C ASP A 937 -20.77 -8.01 -36.29
N VAL A 938 -19.88 -9.00 -36.19
CA VAL A 938 -20.27 -10.40 -36.10
C VAL A 938 -20.87 -10.56 -34.72
N GLN A 939 -22.20 -10.69 -34.65
CA GLN A 939 -22.89 -11.02 -33.40
C GLN A 939 -22.24 -12.28 -32.83
N PRO A 940 -21.58 -12.20 -31.67
CA PRO A 940 -20.93 -13.37 -31.13
C PRO A 940 -22.01 -14.38 -30.74
N THR A 941 -21.77 -15.65 -31.06
CA THR A 941 -22.65 -16.72 -30.60
C THR A 941 -22.31 -17.05 -29.16
N LYS A 942 -23.33 -17.27 -28.33
CA LYS A 942 -23.17 -17.78 -26.96
C LYS A 942 -22.21 -18.98 -26.94
N ARG A 943 -21.23 -18.97 -26.02
CA ARG A 943 -20.32 -20.11 -25.84
C ARG A 943 -21.14 -21.40 -25.60
N PRO A 944 -20.93 -22.46 -26.39
CA PRO A 944 -21.62 -23.71 -26.17
C PRO A 944 -21.23 -24.33 -24.83
N ASN A 945 -22.21 -24.78 -24.05
CA ASN A 945 -21.93 -25.62 -22.89
C ASN A 945 -21.66 -27.05 -23.34
N VAL A 946 -20.38 -27.44 -23.39
CA VAL A 946 -19.99 -28.84 -23.65
C VAL A 946 -20.13 -29.62 -22.35
N LYS A 947 -20.93 -30.69 -22.37
CA LYS A 947 -21.05 -31.59 -21.22
C LYS A 947 -19.69 -32.27 -21.00
N PRO A 948 -19.12 -32.25 -19.76
CA PRO A 948 -17.87 -32.96 -19.49
C PRO A 948 -18.00 -34.42 -19.93
N THR A 949 -17.15 -34.85 -20.86
CA THR A 949 -17.07 -36.25 -21.23
C THR A 949 -16.47 -37.01 -20.04
N GLN A 950 -16.98 -38.20 -19.76
CA GLN A 950 -16.78 -38.98 -18.54
C GLN A 950 -15.37 -38.89 -17.91
N THR A 951 -15.37 -38.81 -16.58
CA THR A 951 -14.22 -38.89 -15.68
C THR A 951 -13.20 -39.98 -16.08
N PRO A 952 -11.92 -39.63 -16.35
CA PRO A 952 -10.83 -40.57 -16.15
C PRO A 952 -10.65 -40.76 -14.64
N SER A 953 -10.93 -41.98 -14.17
CA SER A 953 -10.54 -42.45 -12.85
C SER A 953 -9.01 -42.41 -12.75
N VAL A 954 -8.44 -41.39 -12.10
CA VAL A 954 -7.10 -41.52 -11.51
C VAL A 954 -7.27 -42.21 -10.17
N GLN A 955 -7.17 -43.53 -10.23
CA GLN A 955 -7.05 -44.41 -9.08
C GLN A 955 -5.63 -44.27 -8.53
N PRO A 956 -5.42 -43.84 -7.26
CA PRO A 956 -4.13 -44.03 -6.61
C PRO A 956 -4.01 -45.51 -6.24
N THR A 957 -3.22 -46.26 -6.99
CA THR A 957 -2.77 -47.61 -6.62
C THR A 957 -1.71 -47.49 -5.52
N VAL A 958 -2.12 -47.29 -4.27
CA VAL A 958 -1.46 -47.91 -3.12
C VAL A 958 -2.53 -48.31 -2.11
N LYS A 959 -2.67 -49.62 -1.93
CA LYS A 959 -3.61 -50.30 -1.06
C LYS A 959 -3.18 -50.16 0.41
N PRO A 960 -3.98 -49.53 1.31
CA PRO A 960 -3.76 -49.64 2.75
C PRO A 960 -4.59 -50.80 3.30
N THR A 961 -3.92 -51.67 4.04
CA THR A 961 -4.50 -52.74 4.85
C THR A 961 -5.58 -52.22 5.80
N ALA A 962 -6.69 -52.96 5.87
CA ALA A 962 -7.85 -52.63 6.69
C ALA A 962 -7.57 -52.77 8.21
N ALA A 963 -8.02 -51.77 8.97
CA ALA A 963 -8.33 -51.84 10.40
C ALA A 963 -9.53 -50.91 10.69
N PRO A 964 -10.34 -51.18 11.73
CA PRO A 964 -11.78 -51.40 11.55
C PRO A 964 -12.67 -50.14 11.52
N GLN A 965 -13.73 -50.32 10.75
CA GLN A 965 -14.92 -49.50 10.55
C GLN A 965 -15.51 -48.98 11.88
N GLN A 966 -15.44 -47.67 12.11
CA GLN A 966 -16.40 -46.97 12.97
C GLN A 966 -17.40 -46.23 12.08
N THR A 967 -18.68 -46.50 12.32
CA THR A 967 -19.83 -45.88 11.66
C THR A 967 -19.84 -44.35 11.74
N PRO A 968 -20.38 -43.63 10.73
CA PRO A 968 -20.41 -42.18 10.71
C PRO A 968 -21.22 -41.62 11.89
N LYS A 969 -20.60 -40.77 12.70
CA LYS A 969 -21.30 -39.95 13.71
C LYS A 969 -21.80 -38.68 13.02
N ALA A 970 -23.11 -38.49 13.06
CA ALA A 970 -23.82 -37.30 12.59
C ALA A 970 -23.10 -35.97 12.90
N ASP A 971 -23.08 -35.09 11.90
CA ASP A 971 -22.57 -33.72 11.98
C ASP A 971 -23.05 -33.00 13.23
N ARG A 972 -22.11 -32.53 14.04
CA ARG A 972 -22.42 -31.68 15.18
C ARG A 972 -22.33 -30.22 14.75
N PRO A 973 -23.37 -29.40 14.99
CA PRO A 973 -23.33 -27.98 14.67
C PRO A 973 -22.16 -27.29 15.39
N ASN A 974 -21.42 -26.46 14.66
CA ASN A 974 -20.20 -25.84 15.18
C ASN A 974 -20.50 -24.90 16.35
N ASN A 975 -19.86 -25.13 17.49
CA ASN A 975 -20.15 -24.45 18.75
C ASN A 975 -19.22 -23.25 18.96
N PRO A 976 -19.74 -22.03 19.19
CA PRO A 976 -18.91 -20.82 19.36
C PRO A 976 -17.80 -20.97 20.41
N LYS A 977 -16.54 -20.77 20.00
CA LYS A 977 -15.36 -20.85 20.88
C LYS A 977 -15.33 -19.68 21.89
N ARG A 978 -14.56 -19.84 22.98
CA ARG A 978 -14.34 -18.74 23.95
C ARG A 978 -13.70 -17.55 23.24
N GLY A 979 -14.21 -16.34 23.49
CA GLY A 979 -13.73 -15.12 22.85
C GLY A 979 -14.64 -14.62 21.73
N THR A 980 -15.43 -15.50 21.08
CA THR A 980 -16.34 -15.14 20.00
C THR A 980 -17.33 -14.07 20.44
N LYS A 981 -17.44 -12.98 19.66
CA LYS A 981 -18.45 -11.94 19.86
C LYS A 981 -19.60 -12.18 18.90
N VAL A 982 -20.82 -12.15 19.42
CA VAL A 982 -22.05 -12.31 18.63
C VAL A 982 -23.02 -11.20 18.95
N ASN A 983 -23.65 -10.65 17.92
CA ASN A 983 -24.74 -9.71 18.12
C ASN A 983 -26.06 -10.48 18.23
N LYS A 984 -26.71 -10.44 19.40
CA LYS A 984 -27.98 -11.14 19.66
C LYS A 984 -28.84 -10.33 20.62
N ASN A 985 -30.16 -10.37 20.46
CA ASN A 985 -31.12 -9.68 21.34
C ASN A 985 -30.76 -8.19 21.52
N ILE A 986 -30.38 -7.80 22.75
CA ILE A 986 -30.17 -6.41 23.15
C ILE A 986 -28.79 -5.85 22.76
N GLY A 987 -27.84 -6.69 22.32
CA GLY A 987 -26.48 -6.24 22.09
C GLY A 987 -25.46 -7.32 21.74
N VAL A 988 -24.19 -6.93 21.83
CA VAL A 988 -23.05 -7.79 21.53
C VAL A 988 -22.67 -8.57 22.79
N TYR A 989 -22.68 -9.90 22.69
CA TYR A 989 -22.25 -10.83 23.73
C TYR A 989 -20.92 -11.47 23.34
N GLN A 990 -20.00 -11.58 24.28
CA GLN A 990 -18.74 -12.32 24.10
C GLN A 990 -18.83 -13.65 24.86
N VAL A 991 -18.53 -14.75 24.19
CA VAL A 991 -18.45 -16.08 24.79
C VAL A 991 -17.30 -16.12 25.78
N THR A 992 -17.61 -16.46 27.04
CA THR A 992 -16.61 -16.60 28.12
C THR A 992 -16.32 -18.06 28.44
N LYS A 993 -17.24 -18.96 28.10
CA LYS A 993 -17.07 -20.41 28.10
C LYS A 993 -17.96 -21.01 27.01
N ALA A 994 -17.38 -21.81 26.13
CA ALA A 994 -18.11 -22.48 25.06
C ALA A 994 -19.20 -23.40 25.65
N ALA A 995 -20.32 -23.58 24.93
CA ALA A 995 -21.35 -24.54 25.32
C ALA A 995 -20.91 -25.97 24.96
N THR A 996 -21.62 -26.99 25.42
CA THR A 996 -21.52 -28.35 24.85
C THR A 996 -22.93 -28.88 24.64
N MET A 997 -23.09 -29.98 23.91
CA MET A 997 -24.40 -30.60 23.67
C MET A 997 -25.18 -30.90 24.97
N LYS A 998 -24.48 -31.11 26.10
CA LYS A 998 -25.09 -31.43 27.41
C LYS A 998 -25.14 -30.24 28.38
N LYS A 999 -24.36 -29.16 28.18
CA LYS A 999 -24.24 -28.05 29.14
C LYS A 999 -24.22 -26.69 28.45
N ALA A 1000 -25.10 -25.80 28.88
CA ALA A 1000 -25.10 -24.41 28.41
C ALA A 1000 -23.80 -23.67 28.77
N GLY A 1001 -23.21 -22.99 27.79
CA GLY A 1001 -22.01 -22.17 27.92
C GLY A 1001 -22.27 -20.88 28.70
N THR A 1002 -21.29 -19.98 28.75
CA THR A 1002 -21.44 -18.66 29.38
C THR A 1002 -20.99 -17.54 28.46
N VAL A 1003 -21.66 -16.40 28.57
CA VAL A 1003 -21.34 -15.17 27.85
C VAL A 1003 -21.29 -13.98 28.81
N LYS A 1004 -20.60 -12.92 28.39
CA LYS A 1004 -20.69 -11.57 28.98
C LYS A 1004 -21.24 -10.57 27.96
N LEU A 1005 -22.12 -9.67 28.39
CA LEU A 1005 -22.59 -8.57 27.53
C LEU A 1005 -21.46 -7.56 27.35
N SER A 1006 -20.98 -7.36 26.12
CA SER A 1006 -19.84 -6.48 25.81
C SER A 1006 -20.26 -5.12 25.26
N GLY A 1007 -21.48 -4.99 24.75
CA GLY A 1007 -22.05 -3.72 24.30
C GLY A 1007 -23.54 -3.81 24.00
N LEU A 1008 -24.25 -2.69 24.01
CA LEU A 1008 -25.67 -2.61 23.61
C LEU A 1008 -25.83 -2.09 22.18
N ASN A 1009 -26.82 -2.62 21.47
CA ASN A 1009 -27.24 -2.08 20.17
C ASN A 1009 -27.86 -0.68 20.33
N LYS A 1010 -27.81 0.14 19.27
CA LYS A 1010 -28.25 1.56 19.27
C LYS A 1010 -29.66 1.73 19.86
N LYS A 1011 -30.61 0.86 19.50
CA LYS A 1011 -32.00 0.85 20.02
C LYS A 1011 -32.07 0.75 21.55
N TYR A 1012 -31.33 -0.18 22.15
CA TYR A 1012 -31.40 -0.46 23.58
C TYR A 1012 -30.61 0.53 24.45
N LYS A 1013 -29.72 1.33 23.86
CA LYS A 1013 -29.10 2.48 24.55
C LYS A 1013 -30.12 3.59 24.85
N LYS A 1014 -31.15 3.74 24.01
CA LYS A 1014 -32.21 4.76 24.12
C LYS A 1014 -33.46 4.28 24.87
N ALA A 1015 -33.57 2.99 25.20
CA ALA A 1015 -34.77 2.42 25.82
C ALA A 1015 -35.05 3.01 27.22
N ALA A 1016 -36.34 3.21 27.54
CA ALA A 1016 -36.78 3.72 28.84
C ALA A 1016 -36.52 2.71 29.99
N ALA A 1017 -36.55 1.42 29.69
CA ALA A 1017 -36.14 0.34 30.60
C ALA A 1017 -35.25 -0.67 29.86
N LEU A 1018 -34.26 -1.22 30.56
CA LEU A 1018 -33.32 -2.21 30.01
C LEU A 1018 -33.41 -3.52 30.80
N VAL A 1019 -33.63 -4.62 30.09
CA VAL A 1019 -33.62 -5.97 30.68
C VAL A 1019 -32.48 -6.76 30.06
N ILE A 1020 -31.55 -7.20 30.90
CA ILE A 1020 -30.44 -8.08 30.50
C ILE A 1020 -30.87 -9.51 30.83
N PRO A 1021 -31.01 -10.39 29.83
CA PRO A 1021 -31.63 -11.69 30.01
C PRO A 1021 -30.76 -12.66 30.83
N ASP A 1022 -31.38 -13.71 31.35
CA ASP A 1022 -30.68 -14.79 32.07
C ASP A 1022 -29.81 -15.64 31.12
N LYS A 1023 -30.28 -15.84 29.89
CA LYS A 1023 -29.69 -16.69 28.86
C LYS A 1023 -29.92 -16.10 27.47
N ILE A 1024 -29.10 -16.51 26.52
CA ILE A 1024 -29.27 -16.27 25.09
C ILE A 1024 -28.99 -17.56 24.30
N LYS A 1025 -29.45 -17.64 23.05
CA LYS A 1025 -29.15 -18.74 22.13
C LYS A 1025 -28.16 -18.27 21.06
N ILE A 1026 -27.15 -19.08 20.76
CA ILE A 1026 -26.19 -18.87 19.66
C ILE A 1026 -26.13 -20.17 18.87
N GLY A 1027 -26.61 -20.16 17.63
CA GLY A 1027 -26.82 -21.39 16.86
C GLY A 1027 -27.82 -22.32 17.57
N ALA A 1028 -27.48 -23.61 17.66
CA ALA A 1028 -28.26 -24.59 18.42
C ALA A 1028 -28.07 -24.49 19.95
N TYR A 1029 -27.03 -23.78 20.42
CA TYR A 1029 -26.57 -23.85 21.81
C TYR A 1029 -27.10 -22.73 22.70
N GLN A 1030 -27.35 -23.06 23.97
CA GLN A 1030 -27.77 -22.12 25.02
C GLN A 1030 -26.58 -21.58 25.80
N TYR A 1031 -26.60 -20.29 26.11
CA TYR A 1031 -25.56 -19.59 26.88
C TYR A 1031 -26.16 -18.80 28.04
N ARG A 1032 -25.59 -18.93 29.24
CA ARG A 1032 -25.95 -18.10 30.40
C ARG A 1032 -25.24 -16.76 30.35
N VAL A 1033 -25.98 -15.66 30.52
CA VAL A 1033 -25.37 -14.33 30.65
C VAL A 1033 -24.87 -14.17 32.08
N THR A 1034 -23.56 -14.14 32.25
CA THR A 1034 -22.93 -14.18 33.58
C THR A 1034 -22.25 -12.89 34.00
N ALA A 1035 -21.97 -11.99 33.06
CA ALA A 1035 -21.31 -10.72 33.37
C ALA A 1035 -21.73 -9.58 32.44
N ILE A 1036 -21.59 -8.35 32.94
CA ILE A 1036 -21.68 -7.12 32.17
C ILE A 1036 -20.25 -6.59 31.98
N GLY A 1037 -19.80 -6.50 30.74
CA GLY A 1037 -18.45 -6.12 30.37
C GLY A 1037 -18.14 -4.64 30.58
N THR A 1038 -16.86 -4.30 30.41
CA THR A 1038 -16.36 -2.93 30.50
C THR A 1038 -17.10 -2.02 29.52
N LYS A 1039 -17.63 -0.89 30.01
CA LYS A 1039 -18.43 0.09 29.24
C LYS A 1039 -19.68 -0.46 28.52
N ALA A 1040 -20.10 -1.70 28.76
CA ALA A 1040 -21.13 -2.36 27.96
C ALA A 1040 -22.49 -1.64 27.93
N CYS A 1041 -22.87 -1.00 29.03
CA CYS A 1041 -24.09 -0.20 29.20
C CYS A 1041 -23.79 1.29 29.45
N GLN A 1042 -22.65 1.79 28.96
CA GLN A 1042 -22.27 3.19 29.15
C GLN A 1042 -23.29 4.13 28.47
N GLY A 1043 -23.71 5.17 29.19
CA GLY A 1043 -24.55 6.25 28.66
C GLY A 1043 -26.01 5.88 28.39
N ILE A 1044 -26.49 4.76 28.93
CA ILE A 1044 -27.89 4.33 28.74
C ILE A 1044 -28.88 5.39 29.25
N LYS A 1045 -30.02 5.50 28.55
CA LYS A 1045 -31.12 6.41 28.92
C LYS A 1045 -32.16 5.77 29.84
N ALA A 1046 -32.04 4.46 30.10
CA ALA A 1046 -32.99 3.71 30.90
C ALA A 1046 -33.09 4.21 32.34
N SER A 1047 -34.32 4.39 32.83
CA SER A 1047 -34.61 4.72 34.22
C SER A 1047 -34.66 3.49 35.13
N LYS A 1048 -34.88 2.31 34.54
CA LYS A 1048 -34.87 1.01 35.21
C LYS A 1048 -34.00 0.01 34.46
N VAL A 1049 -33.08 -0.66 35.17
CA VAL A 1049 -32.30 -1.79 34.64
C VAL A 1049 -32.61 -3.04 35.43
N THR A 1050 -32.85 -4.15 34.75
CA THR A 1050 -33.06 -5.48 35.34
C THR A 1050 -31.98 -6.44 34.87
N LEU A 1051 -31.22 -7.00 35.80
CA LEU A 1051 -30.22 -8.04 35.54
C LEU A 1051 -30.82 -9.42 35.74
N GLY A 1052 -30.54 -10.30 34.79
CA GLY A 1052 -30.88 -11.70 34.88
C GLY A 1052 -30.23 -12.42 36.06
N LYS A 1053 -30.83 -13.54 36.49
CA LYS A 1053 -30.43 -14.31 37.69
C LYS A 1053 -29.03 -14.90 37.60
N ASN A 1054 -28.52 -15.11 36.39
CA ASN A 1054 -27.19 -15.67 36.14
C ASN A 1054 -26.07 -14.63 36.17
N VAL A 1055 -26.39 -13.33 36.17
CA VAL A 1055 -25.39 -12.26 36.16
C VAL A 1055 -24.73 -12.14 37.54
N LYS A 1056 -23.43 -12.43 37.58
CA LYS A 1056 -22.61 -12.41 38.79
C LYS A 1056 -21.64 -11.23 38.82
N GLU A 1057 -21.25 -10.70 37.66
CA GLU A 1057 -20.20 -9.68 37.58
C GLU A 1057 -20.59 -8.41 36.83
N ILE A 1058 -20.08 -7.26 37.31
CA ILE A 1058 -20.24 -5.95 36.68
C ILE A 1058 -18.85 -5.31 36.49
N GLY A 1059 -18.50 -5.08 35.23
CA GLY A 1059 -17.19 -4.57 34.78
C GLY A 1059 -16.96 -3.08 35.04
N LYS A 1060 -15.71 -2.64 34.84
CA LYS A 1060 -15.29 -1.24 35.01
C LYS A 1060 -16.10 -0.36 34.05
N TYR A 1061 -16.65 0.74 34.56
CA TYR A 1061 -17.48 1.67 33.78
C TYR A 1061 -18.72 1.07 33.09
N ALA A 1062 -19.17 -0.14 33.48
CA ALA A 1062 -20.29 -0.82 32.82
C ALA A 1062 -21.54 0.06 32.64
N PHE A 1063 -21.89 0.87 33.63
CA PHE A 1063 -23.02 1.81 33.62
C PHE A 1063 -22.57 3.27 33.76
N ARG A 1064 -21.36 3.60 33.30
CA ARG A 1064 -20.83 4.96 33.37
C ARG A 1064 -21.77 5.93 32.64
N LYS A 1065 -22.02 7.12 33.22
CA LYS A 1065 -22.91 8.16 32.69
C LYS A 1065 -24.38 7.71 32.44
N ALA A 1066 -24.88 6.67 33.13
CA ALA A 1066 -26.31 6.31 33.10
C ALA A 1066 -27.14 7.31 33.93
N LYS A 1067 -27.28 8.55 33.42
CA LYS A 1067 -27.79 9.72 34.16
C LYS A 1067 -29.21 9.53 34.69
N ASN A 1068 -30.05 8.76 33.99
CA ASN A 1068 -31.49 8.61 34.29
C ASN A 1068 -31.81 7.40 35.19
N LEU A 1069 -30.82 6.56 35.52
CA LEU A 1069 -31.04 5.31 36.23
C LEU A 1069 -31.52 5.57 37.67
N LYS A 1070 -32.75 5.14 37.98
CA LYS A 1070 -33.41 5.30 39.29
C LYS A 1070 -33.70 3.95 39.97
N THR A 1071 -33.96 2.89 39.20
CA THR A 1071 -34.24 1.55 39.73
C THR A 1071 -33.27 0.52 39.16
N PHE A 1072 -32.65 -0.28 40.02
CA PHE A 1072 -31.77 -1.38 39.61
C PHE A 1072 -32.27 -2.68 40.23
N VAL A 1073 -32.65 -3.64 39.39
CA VAL A 1073 -33.18 -4.93 39.81
C VAL A 1073 -32.11 -5.99 39.57
N VAL A 1074 -31.69 -6.69 40.62
CA VAL A 1074 -30.70 -7.78 40.52
C VAL A 1074 -31.33 -9.08 41.00
N LYS A 1075 -31.64 -9.97 40.06
CA LYS A 1075 -32.34 -11.24 40.36
C LYS A 1075 -31.43 -12.30 41.01
N GLY A 1076 -30.12 -12.24 40.78
CA GLY A 1076 -29.11 -13.16 41.33
C GLY A 1076 -28.20 -12.53 42.40
N LYS A 1077 -27.26 -13.29 42.96
CA LYS A 1077 -26.22 -12.78 43.88
C LYS A 1077 -24.97 -12.39 43.08
N LEU A 1078 -24.58 -11.11 43.13
CA LEU A 1078 -23.35 -10.62 42.51
C LEU A 1078 -22.14 -11.15 43.27
N THR A 1079 -21.08 -11.54 42.58
CA THR A 1079 -19.79 -11.92 43.16
C THR A 1079 -18.79 -10.77 43.07
N LYS A 1080 -18.79 -10.04 41.94
CA LYS A 1080 -17.81 -8.99 41.64
C LYS A 1080 -18.47 -7.74 41.07
N VAL A 1081 -18.13 -6.57 41.61
CA VAL A 1081 -18.52 -5.27 41.05
C VAL A 1081 -17.27 -4.39 41.01
N SER A 1082 -16.89 -3.98 39.80
CA SER A 1082 -15.65 -3.22 39.60
C SER A 1082 -15.78 -1.78 40.10
N LYS A 1083 -14.66 -1.21 40.57
CA LYS A 1083 -14.58 0.23 40.87
C LYS A 1083 -15.00 1.05 39.65
N ASN A 1084 -15.71 2.15 39.87
CA ASN A 1084 -16.24 3.06 38.86
C ASN A 1084 -17.32 2.49 37.91
N ALA A 1085 -17.91 1.33 38.21
CA ALA A 1085 -18.99 0.76 37.38
C ALA A 1085 -20.14 1.74 37.11
N TYR A 1086 -20.48 2.60 38.07
CA TYR A 1086 -21.58 3.59 37.99
C TYR A 1086 -21.08 5.05 38.00
N LYS A 1087 -19.84 5.30 37.57
CA LYS A 1087 -19.26 6.66 37.57
C LYS A 1087 -20.12 7.61 36.72
N GLY A 1088 -20.56 8.72 37.30
CA GLY A 1088 -21.38 9.73 36.61
C GLY A 1088 -22.89 9.43 36.53
N CYS A 1089 -23.41 8.45 37.29
CA CYS A 1089 -24.84 8.35 37.59
C CYS A 1089 -25.27 9.50 38.52
N LYS A 1090 -26.50 10.01 38.37
CA LYS A 1090 -26.97 11.20 39.08
C LYS A 1090 -27.92 10.91 40.26
N HIS A 1091 -28.81 9.93 40.11
CA HIS A 1091 -29.91 9.70 41.06
C HIS A 1091 -29.61 8.69 42.16
N LYS A 1092 -30.34 8.76 43.29
CA LYS A 1092 -30.39 7.67 44.28
C LYS A 1092 -31.05 6.45 43.62
N ILE A 1093 -30.32 5.34 43.56
CA ILE A 1093 -30.76 4.13 42.84
C ILE A 1093 -31.41 3.17 43.83
N LYS A 1094 -32.72 2.93 43.68
CA LYS A 1094 -33.47 1.95 44.46
C LYS A 1094 -33.14 0.54 43.98
N LEU A 1095 -32.53 -0.27 44.87
CA LEU A 1095 -32.12 -1.64 44.58
C LEU A 1095 -33.28 -2.61 44.90
N LYS A 1096 -33.79 -3.29 43.88
CA LYS A 1096 -34.73 -4.41 44.05
C LYS A 1096 -33.99 -5.74 43.86
N GLY A 1097 -34.42 -6.79 44.56
CA GLY A 1097 -33.88 -8.14 44.44
C GLY A 1097 -34.99 -9.17 44.55
N SER A 1098 -34.69 -10.43 44.19
CA SER A 1098 -35.64 -11.54 44.26
C SER A 1098 -36.07 -11.89 45.69
N THR A 1099 -35.19 -11.68 46.67
CA THR A 1099 -35.49 -11.80 48.11
C THR A 1099 -34.80 -10.68 48.90
N ALA A 1100 -35.26 -10.45 50.14
CA ALA A 1100 -34.62 -9.48 51.04
C ALA A 1100 -33.13 -9.83 51.29
N ALA A 1101 -32.79 -11.12 51.39
CA ALA A 1101 -31.41 -11.59 51.55
C ALA A 1101 -30.52 -11.27 50.33
N VAL A 1102 -31.03 -11.50 49.10
CA VAL A 1102 -30.32 -11.16 47.86
C VAL A 1102 -30.11 -9.65 47.73
N ARG A 1103 -31.13 -8.85 48.07
CA ARG A 1103 -31.04 -7.38 48.08
C ARG A 1103 -29.99 -6.88 49.07
N ARG A 1104 -29.95 -7.43 50.31
CA ARG A 1104 -28.93 -7.06 51.32
C ARG A 1104 -27.52 -7.40 50.86
N ALA A 1105 -27.30 -8.61 50.33
CA ALA A 1105 -25.98 -9.06 49.87
C ALA A 1105 -25.45 -8.21 48.70
N ASN A 1106 -26.31 -7.89 47.73
CA ASN A 1106 -25.93 -7.10 46.56
C ASN A 1106 -25.69 -5.62 46.90
N LEU A 1107 -26.43 -5.04 47.86
CA LEU A 1107 -26.23 -3.65 48.26
C LEU A 1107 -24.80 -3.39 48.75
N LYS A 1108 -24.24 -4.29 49.57
CA LYS A 1108 -22.86 -4.18 50.08
C LYS A 1108 -21.84 -4.21 48.93
N LYS A 1109 -22.04 -5.07 47.93
CA LYS A 1109 -21.14 -5.21 46.77
C LYS A 1109 -21.26 -4.04 45.78
N LEU A 1110 -22.47 -3.56 45.52
CA LEU A 1110 -22.69 -2.41 44.63
C LEU A 1110 -22.07 -1.12 45.18
N LYS A 1111 -22.11 -0.91 46.50
CA LYS A 1111 -21.42 0.23 47.15
C LYS A 1111 -19.90 0.19 46.97
N LYS A 1112 -19.28 -1.00 46.82
CA LYS A 1112 -17.84 -1.14 46.52
C LYS A 1112 -17.44 -0.62 45.13
N SER A 1113 -18.40 -0.32 44.25
CA SER A 1113 -18.14 0.35 42.97
C SER A 1113 -17.67 1.81 43.12
N GLY A 1114 -17.75 2.39 44.32
CA GLY A 1114 -17.51 3.82 44.57
C GLY A 1114 -18.78 4.68 44.45
N TYR A 1115 -19.91 4.10 44.02
CA TYR A 1115 -21.20 4.79 43.99
C TYR A 1115 -21.99 4.55 45.28
N LYS A 1116 -22.01 5.55 46.18
CA LYS A 1116 -22.61 5.41 47.52
C LYS A 1116 -24.15 5.55 47.54
N LYS A 1117 -24.77 6.10 46.47
CA LYS A 1117 -26.20 6.44 46.41
C LYS A 1117 -27.14 5.26 46.05
N PHE A 1118 -26.80 4.03 46.44
CA PHE A 1118 -27.74 2.90 46.38
C PHE A 1118 -28.56 2.81 47.67
N SER A 1119 -29.89 2.68 47.55
CA SER A 1119 -30.81 2.45 48.67
C SER A 1119 -31.56 1.13 48.53
N ARG A 1120 -32.05 0.62 49.66
CA ARG A 1120 -32.93 -0.57 49.68
C ARG A 1120 -34.28 -0.28 49.06
#